data_AF-A0A518SAC8-F1
#
_entry.id   AF-A0A518SAC8-F1
#
_cell.length_a   1.000
_cell.length_b   1.000
_cell.length_c   1.000
_cell.angle_alpha   90.00
_cell.angle_beta   90.00
_cell.angle_gamma   90.00
#
_symmetry.space_group_name_H-M   'P 1'
#
loop_
_entity.id
_entity.type
_entity.pdbx_description
1 polymer ?
#
loop_
_entity_poly.entity_id
_entity_poly.type
_entity_poly.pdbx_seq_one_letter_code
_entity_poly.pdbx_strand_id
1 'polypeptide(L)'
;MRRRAFLKTAAAGTVAAATAGHATALPQETIPPIVFDSTSALLDDSMNPGLADDHVAVWAHESATAVDEDGNGDTVPYPNSRPPLVAVDGSVVGLGAPFATDSADFSYGNDEFLLNVWGEKIGGGTVLWDEGHGQYYTLSKFSRFEEYAENNGYTVNATTSLAADLPDADAAVITSPNAFSDAELDALRSFRDSGGAVFLHHQADYGGYDKTNALNDIASALGLAFRFNDTEIVDSDHNAGAPYVVRTDQFNTVFPYFAPREGISSGPTFEVGERYTATVTNVADGDTVDVELDDGATETIRILGIDTPETAGNADAENPYEWEGLGDESDGRDPDGEYPYLSEWGANASLLAEETLAGETVEFAFDPNEGVRGPYGRLLATIHYDADDSGTRDTSWSRTMVETGHGRVYDSGYAGHDALVQAELDARADGTGVWAESDPDDSPTLANDPVESLAFPNAVPLTATGGEVPAASVVVAAHSSASRADAPLVAADPDRRVALVASTFLADDYGFLDIADDATPYGNYAFLTNLATALSERDGYLAIDGGHGQFSAAYAVSAEGAQTYQRYLEGVDRGIEGVNDYTSGVLDGASALLVTAPATALADGELDALQSFQADGGAVILLGNATAPGNATARQNSLATALDTDLAFTTGTITDADHNVNGNPAYPTTNAFPGDDSLFTAYDGTAALDRNSTTTETTTAQPTTSASGSTPGFGALTAAAGVLGGAAYALRDRLDGD
;
A
#
# COMPACT_ATOMS: atom_id res chain seq x y z
N MET A 1 47.35 13.81 50.10
CA MET A 1 48.77 13.92 49.65
C MET A 1 48.94 13.08 48.38
N ARG A 2 49.30 13.73 47.28
CA ARG A 2 49.58 13.14 45.95
C ARG A 2 50.66 12.04 45.99
N ARG A 3 50.47 10.90 45.31
CA ARG A 3 51.49 10.01 44.69
C ARG A 3 50.81 9.19 43.58
N ARG A 4 51.16 9.31 42.28
CA ARG A 4 52.30 8.66 41.54
C ARG A 4 52.34 7.14 41.82
N ALA A 5 52.42 6.20 40.86
CA ALA A 5 53.03 6.23 39.53
C ALA A 5 52.91 4.84 38.82
N PHE A 6 53.10 4.85 37.48
CA PHE A 6 53.81 3.86 36.63
C PHE A 6 53.22 2.47 36.27
N LEU A 7 52.80 2.37 35.00
CA LEU A 7 53.29 1.47 33.92
C LEU A 7 54.00 0.15 34.29
N LYS A 8 53.47 -0.97 33.78
CA LYS A 8 54.23 -2.01 33.05
C LYS A 8 53.34 -2.98 32.24
N THR A 9 53.63 -2.98 30.95
CA THR A 9 53.45 -3.92 29.81
C THR A 9 53.10 -5.41 30.06
N ALA A 10 52.16 -5.93 29.27
CA ALA A 10 52.12 -7.29 28.67
C ALA A 10 51.14 -7.24 27.47
N ALA A 11 51.61 -7.27 26.22
CA ALA A 11 51.84 -8.45 25.37
C ALA A 11 50.55 -9.04 24.78
N ALA A 12 50.50 -9.02 23.45
CA ALA A 12 49.36 -9.35 22.60
C ALA A 12 48.89 -10.82 22.69
N GLY A 13 47.58 -11.00 22.55
CA GLY A 13 46.93 -12.29 22.34
C GLY A 13 45.50 -12.04 21.85
N THR A 14 45.32 -12.10 20.53
CA THR A 14 44.05 -12.01 19.78
C THR A 14 43.06 -13.09 20.20
N VAL A 15 41.92 -12.69 20.75
CA VAL A 15 40.57 -13.19 20.43
C VAL A 15 39.62 -11.99 20.66
N ALA A 16 39.20 -11.32 19.59
CA ALA A 16 38.12 -10.34 19.67
C ALA A 16 36.80 -11.13 19.64
N ALA A 17 36.23 -11.36 20.82
CA ALA A 17 34.79 -11.54 20.92
C ALA A 17 34.18 -10.17 20.61
N ALA A 18 33.43 -10.08 19.50
CA ALA A 18 32.60 -8.93 19.22
C ALA A 18 31.53 -8.88 20.31
N THR A 19 31.76 -8.04 21.30
CA THR A 19 30.73 -7.61 22.23
C THR A 19 29.92 -6.59 21.44
N ALA A 20 28.70 -6.97 21.08
CA ALA A 20 27.69 -6.04 20.58
C ALA A 20 27.53 -4.95 21.65
N GLY A 21 28.10 -3.79 21.37
CA GLY A 21 27.90 -2.62 22.20
C GLY A 21 26.45 -2.21 22.02
N HIS A 22 25.69 -2.21 23.11
CA HIS A 22 24.41 -1.52 23.17
C HIS A 22 24.67 -0.07 22.79
N ALA A 23 24.28 0.32 21.58
CA ALA A 23 24.22 1.71 21.20
C ALA A 23 22.96 2.27 21.86
N THR A 24 23.13 2.95 23.00
CA THR A 24 22.09 3.85 23.49
C THR A 24 21.91 4.94 22.43
N ALA A 25 20.79 4.90 21.69
CA ALA A 25 20.39 5.95 20.79
C ALA A 25 20.35 7.29 21.54
N LEU A 26 20.81 8.36 20.88
CA LEU A 26 20.68 9.70 21.43
C LEU A 26 19.23 10.16 21.27
N PRO A 27 18.62 10.84 22.26
CA PRO A 27 17.25 11.32 22.14
C PRO A 27 17.14 12.31 20.98
N GLN A 28 16.12 12.13 20.14
CA GLN A 28 15.76 13.04 19.05
C GLN A 28 15.41 14.42 19.64
N GLU A 29 16.10 15.47 19.19
CA GLU A 29 15.84 16.85 19.68
C GLU A 29 14.64 17.49 18.96
N THR A 30 14.26 17.00 17.76
CA THR A 30 13.15 17.52 16.95
C THR A 30 12.42 16.44 16.14
N ILE A 31 11.11 16.56 15.90
CA ILE A 31 10.28 15.68 15.04
C ILE A 31 10.91 15.40 13.65
N PRO A 32 10.48 14.32 12.95
CA PRO A 32 10.92 14.05 11.57
C PRO A 32 10.62 15.20 10.58
N PRO A 33 11.22 15.19 9.37
CA PRO A 33 10.83 16.11 8.31
C PRO A 33 9.35 15.96 7.98
N ILE A 34 8.62 17.08 7.95
CA ILE A 34 7.17 17.10 7.71
C ILE A 34 6.87 17.35 6.22
N VAL A 35 5.67 16.96 5.79
CA VAL A 35 5.23 17.04 4.39
C VAL A 35 4.15 18.11 4.20
N PHE A 36 4.15 18.78 3.06
CA PHE A 36 3.15 19.75 2.65
C PHE A 36 2.64 19.36 1.27
N ASP A 37 1.53 18.63 1.24
CA ASP A 37 0.85 18.26 -0.01
C ASP A 37 0.10 19.47 -0.56
N SER A 38 0.39 19.81 -1.83
CA SER A 38 -0.30 20.87 -2.56
C SER A 38 -0.27 22.19 -1.80
N THR A 39 0.95 22.65 -1.50
CA THR A 39 1.18 23.82 -0.63
C THR A 39 1.44 25.10 -1.41
N SER A 40 0.99 26.21 -0.84
CA SER A 40 1.45 27.56 -1.17
C SER A 40 2.49 28.04 -0.16
N ALA A 41 2.99 29.26 -0.33
CA ALA A 41 3.90 29.94 0.58
C ALA A 41 3.30 31.23 1.16
N LEU A 42 3.95 31.80 2.17
CA LEU A 42 3.50 33.04 2.83
C LEU A 42 4.40 34.24 2.56
N LEU A 43 3.76 35.41 2.41
CA LEU A 43 4.36 36.73 2.17
C LEU A 43 4.31 37.61 3.42
N ASP A 44 4.95 38.77 3.37
CA ASP A 44 4.76 39.83 4.37
C ASP A 44 3.39 40.52 4.25
N ASP A 45 3.06 41.37 5.24
CA ASP A 45 1.80 42.13 5.31
C ASP A 45 1.55 43.07 4.12
N SER A 46 2.59 43.31 3.32
CA SER A 46 2.62 44.19 2.15
C SER A 46 2.64 43.39 0.84
N MET A 47 2.39 42.07 0.88
CA MET A 47 2.40 41.14 -0.25
C MET A 47 3.75 41.03 -0.96
N ASN A 48 4.86 41.16 -0.23
CA ASN A 48 6.22 40.98 -0.77
C ASN A 48 6.90 39.74 -0.17
N PRO A 49 7.87 39.13 -0.88
CA PRO A 49 8.71 38.09 -0.29
C PRO A 49 9.63 38.72 0.78
N GLY A 50 9.92 37.97 1.83
CA GLY A 50 10.77 38.43 2.94
C GLY A 50 10.05 38.64 4.27
N LEU A 51 9.03 37.83 4.54
CA LEU A 51 8.45 37.70 5.88
C LEU A 51 9.58 37.48 6.91
N ALA A 52 9.56 38.25 7.99
CA ALA A 52 10.63 38.24 8.97
C ALA A 52 10.71 36.88 9.70
N ASP A 53 11.93 36.39 9.93
CA ASP A 53 12.18 35.05 10.48
C ASP A 53 11.48 34.81 11.83
N ASP A 54 11.26 35.85 12.64
CA ASP A 54 10.54 35.74 13.92
C ASP A 54 9.04 35.48 13.77
N HIS A 55 8.53 35.51 12.54
CA HIS A 55 7.18 35.09 12.16
C HIS A 55 7.15 33.77 11.38
N VAL A 56 8.29 33.15 11.03
CA VAL A 56 8.31 31.92 10.21
C VAL A 56 8.70 30.72 11.04
N ALA A 57 7.80 29.75 11.18
CA ALA A 57 8.07 28.49 11.88
C ALA A 57 8.73 27.45 10.98
N VAL A 58 8.33 27.37 9.72
CA VAL A 58 8.81 26.37 8.76
C VAL A 58 9.06 27.02 7.40
N TRP A 59 10.19 26.72 6.78
CA TRP A 59 10.47 27.05 5.38
C TRP A 59 10.42 25.81 4.49
N ALA A 60 10.20 26.00 3.19
CA ALA A 60 10.58 25.02 2.20
C ALA A 60 12.12 24.96 2.08
N HIS A 61 12.65 23.88 1.50
CA HIS A 61 14.07 23.78 1.20
C HIS A 61 14.50 24.84 0.15
N GLU A 62 15.79 25.17 0.07
CA GLU A 62 16.30 26.17 -0.89
C GLU A 62 16.18 25.75 -2.35
N SER A 63 15.96 24.45 -2.60
CA SER A 63 15.68 23.85 -3.90
C SER A 63 14.24 24.10 -4.36
N ALA A 64 13.32 24.42 -3.44
CA ALA A 64 11.92 24.59 -3.76
C ALA A 64 11.67 25.82 -4.63
N THR A 65 10.76 25.70 -5.58
CA THR A 65 10.39 26.74 -6.53
C THR A 65 8.91 27.06 -6.45
N ALA A 66 8.59 28.35 -6.50
CA ALA A 66 7.22 28.84 -6.66
C ALA A 66 6.81 28.78 -8.14
N VAL A 67 5.66 28.20 -8.42
CA VAL A 67 5.03 28.11 -9.73
C VAL A 67 3.62 28.73 -9.70
N ASP A 68 3.23 29.27 -10.85
CA ASP A 68 1.91 29.81 -11.19
C ASP A 68 1.22 28.74 -12.03
N GLU A 69 0.51 27.84 -11.35
CA GLU A 69 0.01 26.61 -11.96
C GLU A 69 -1.33 26.86 -12.68
N ASP A 70 -2.16 27.79 -12.19
CA ASP A 70 -3.39 28.19 -12.89
C ASP A 70 -3.15 29.17 -14.08
N GLY A 71 -1.97 29.80 -14.12
CA GLY A 71 -1.49 30.64 -15.21
C GLY A 71 -2.10 32.03 -15.24
N ASN A 72 -2.68 32.51 -14.13
CA ASN A 72 -3.33 33.80 -14.04
C ASN A 72 -2.34 34.97 -13.80
N GLY A 73 -1.11 34.68 -13.38
CA GLY A 73 -0.01 35.63 -13.18
C GLY A 73 0.00 36.41 -11.86
N ASP A 74 -0.68 35.94 -10.80
CA ASP A 74 -0.69 36.56 -9.48
C ASP A 74 0.28 35.95 -8.46
N THR A 75 1.06 34.93 -8.86
CA THR A 75 2.19 34.42 -8.05
C THR A 75 3.24 35.48 -7.75
N VAL A 76 3.69 35.50 -6.50
CA VAL A 76 4.88 36.24 -6.08
C VAL A 76 6.06 35.26 -5.89
N PRO A 77 7.14 35.37 -6.69
CA PRO A 77 8.28 34.45 -6.62
C PRO A 77 9.25 34.79 -5.47
N TYR A 78 10.05 33.80 -5.04
CA TYR A 78 11.06 33.91 -4.00
C TYR A 78 12.51 33.75 -4.54
N PRO A 79 13.02 34.65 -5.39
CA PRO A 79 14.30 34.43 -6.09
C PRO A 79 15.56 34.53 -5.19
N ASN A 80 15.45 35.09 -3.99
CA ASN A 80 16.59 35.34 -3.09
C ASN A 80 16.31 34.93 -1.64
N SER A 81 15.27 34.14 -1.40
CA SER A 81 14.81 33.75 -0.06
C SER A 81 14.11 32.40 -0.14
N ARG A 82 14.09 31.64 0.95
CA ARG A 82 13.31 30.40 1.02
C ARG A 82 11.82 30.73 1.18
N PRO A 83 10.90 30.01 0.50
CA PRO A 83 9.46 30.17 0.72
C PRO A 83 9.07 29.79 2.17
N PRO A 84 8.43 30.69 2.95
CA PRO A 84 7.82 30.32 4.22
C PRO A 84 6.61 29.42 3.99
N LEU A 85 6.49 28.31 4.73
CA LEU A 85 5.36 27.36 4.63
C LEU A 85 4.44 27.41 5.87
N VAL A 86 4.97 27.83 7.02
CA VAL A 86 4.18 28.08 8.23
C VAL A 86 4.59 29.41 8.85
N ALA A 87 3.63 30.30 9.05
CA ALA A 87 3.81 31.60 9.70
C ALA A 87 3.02 31.71 11.00
N VAL A 88 3.52 32.52 11.93
CA VAL A 88 2.93 32.73 13.26
C VAL A 88 2.92 34.21 13.60
N ASP A 89 1.77 34.72 14.02
CA ASP A 89 1.63 36.06 14.60
C ASP A 89 0.69 36.03 15.82
N GLY A 90 1.30 36.03 17.01
CA GLY A 90 0.57 35.88 18.27
C GLY A 90 -0.13 34.52 18.37
N SER A 91 -1.46 34.54 18.53
CA SER A 91 -2.32 33.35 18.59
C SER A 91 -2.80 32.86 17.21
N VAL A 92 -2.36 33.48 16.12
CA VAL A 92 -2.76 33.10 14.76
C VAL A 92 -1.62 32.38 14.05
N VAL A 93 -1.93 31.25 13.41
CA VAL A 93 -0.97 30.45 12.64
C VAL A 93 -1.52 30.26 11.23
N GLY A 94 -0.70 30.58 10.23
CA GLY A 94 -0.99 30.34 8.82
C GLY A 94 -0.17 29.18 8.29
N LEU A 95 -0.82 28.21 7.66
CA LEU A 95 -0.22 27.03 7.02
C LEU A 95 -0.47 27.10 5.51
N GLY A 96 0.57 26.86 4.71
CA GLY A 96 0.47 26.91 3.24
C GLY A 96 -0.34 25.79 2.60
N ALA A 97 -0.70 24.76 3.36
CA ALA A 97 -1.37 23.56 2.87
C ALA A 97 -2.61 23.21 3.71
N PRO A 98 -3.52 22.38 3.19
CA PRO A 98 -4.54 21.69 3.96
C PRO A 98 -3.83 20.63 4.81
N PHE A 99 -3.18 21.09 5.88
CA PHE A 99 -2.19 20.31 6.62
C PHE A 99 -2.81 19.23 7.51
N ALA A 100 -2.26 18.00 7.46
CA ALA A 100 -2.72 16.83 8.21
C ALA A 100 -4.12 16.29 7.81
N THR A 101 -4.45 16.33 6.51
CA THR A 101 -5.64 15.62 5.97
C THR A 101 -5.55 14.11 6.16
N ASP A 102 -6.66 13.41 5.94
CA ASP A 102 -6.72 11.95 5.98
C ASP A 102 -5.84 11.28 4.90
N SER A 103 -5.52 12.01 3.83
CA SER A 103 -4.56 11.59 2.79
C SER A 103 -3.10 11.81 3.17
N ALA A 104 -2.82 12.54 4.26
CA ALA A 104 -1.44 12.77 4.68
C ALA A 104 -0.85 11.51 5.33
N ASP A 105 0.42 11.25 5.04
CA ASP A 105 1.20 10.22 5.69
C ASP A 105 1.75 10.74 7.02
N PHE A 106 1.16 10.28 8.12
CA PHE A 106 1.53 10.71 9.48
C PHE A 106 2.89 10.15 9.92
N SER A 107 3.52 9.24 9.16
CA SER A 107 4.90 8.82 9.42
C SER A 107 5.91 9.98 9.32
N TYR A 108 5.54 11.08 8.64
CA TYR A 108 6.33 12.31 8.55
C TYR A 108 6.15 13.27 9.75
N GLY A 109 5.31 12.94 10.74
CA GLY A 109 5.12 13.74 11.96
C GLY A 109 4.26 15.00 11.77
N ASN A 110 3.47 15.06 10.70
CA ASN A 110 2.55 16.16 10.40
C ASN A 110 1.49 16.39 11.49
N ASP A 111 0.83 15.32 11.90
CA ASP A 111 -0.12 15.27 13.00
C ASP A 111 0.52 15.77 14.29
N GLU A 112 1.72 15.31 14.60
CA GLU A 112 2.43 15.74 15.80
C GLU A 112 2.83 17.22 15.77
N PHE A 113 3.36 17.71 14.66
CA PHE A 113 3.65 19.13 14.48
C PHE A 113 2.39 19.98 14.72
N LEU A 114 1.27 19.62 14.09
CA LEU A 114 0.04 20.38 14.20
C LEU A 114 -0.50 20.36 15.64
N LEU A 115 -0.45 19.19 16.30
CA LEU A 115 -0.88 19.07 17.69
C LEU A 115 0.07 19.81 18.65
N ASN A 116 1.38 19.87 18.38
CA ASN A 116 2.35 20.69 19.10
C ASN A 116 2.04 22.18 18.98
N VAL A 117 1.69 22.63 17.78
CA VAL A 117 1.19 23.99 17.57
C VAL A 117 -0.06 24.25 18.42
N TRP A 118 -1.05 23.34 18.41
CA TRP A 118 -2.25 23.48 19.25
C TRP A 118 -1.91 23.51 20.75
N GLY A 119 -1.02 22.63 21.19
CA GLY A 119 -0.57 22.56 22.58
C GLY A 119 0.09 23.85 23.06
N GLU A 120 0.90 24.49 22.22
CA GLU A 120 1.52 25.78 22.55
C GLU A 120 0.51 26.93 22.48
N LYS A 121 -0.45 26.91 21.55
CA LYS A 121 -1.40 28.02 21.37
C LYS A 121 -2.56 28.02 22.35
N ILE A 122 -3.09 26.85 22.70
CA ILE A 122 -4.29 26.72 23.54
C ILE A 122 -4.11 25.74 24.70
N GLY A 123 -3.20 24.76 24.59
CA GLY A 123 -2.93 23.79 25.66
C GLY A 123 -4.00 22.72 25.88
N GLY A 124 -5.15 22.82 25.23
CA GLY A 124 -6.30 21.91 25.32
C GLY A 124 -7.62 22.67 25.14
N GLY A 125 -8.75 21.95 25.04
CA GLY A 125 -10.08 22.56 24.99
C GLY A 125 -10.81 22.37 23.66
N THR A 126 -11.76 23.25 23.36
CA THR A 126 -12.66 23.12 22.21
C THR A 126 -12.09 23.80 20.97
N VAL A 127 -11.95 23.05 19.89
CA VAL A 127 -11.54 23.55 18.58
C VAL A 127 -12.73 23.50 17.62
N LEU A 128 -13.09 24.64 17.04
CA LEU A 128 -14.14 24.74 16.04
C LEU A 128 -13.56 24.64 14.64
N TRP A 129 -14.02 23.68 13.85
CA TRP A 129 -13.73 23.57 12.44
C TRP A 129 -14.80 24.31 11.63
N ASP A 130 -14.42 25.33 10.88
CA ASP A 130 -15.39 26.10 10.10
C ASP A 130 -15.83 25.34 8.84
N GLU A 131 -17.13 25.20 8.68
CA GLU A 131 -17.81 24.65 7.50
C GLU A 131 -18.92 25.59 7.00
N GLY A 132 -19.01 26.79 7.58
CA GLY A 132 -20.02 27.80 7.24
C GLY A 132 -19.74 28.57 5.95
N HIS A 133 -18.52 28.48 5.43
CA HIS A 133 -18.02 29.35 4.35
C HIS A 133 -17.68 28.57 3.07
N GLY A 134 -18.27 27.39 2.87
CA GLY A 134 -18.16 26.62 1.63
C GLY A 134 -16.78 26.01 1.41
N GLN A 135 -16.12 25.61 2.50
CA GLN A 135 -14.88 24.86 2.50
C GLN A 135 -15.02 23.53 1.75
N TYR A 136 -14.01 23.18 0.96
CA TYR A 136 -13.84 21.82 0.47
C TYR A 136 -13.23 20.89 1.54
N TYR A 137 -12.34 21.43 2.36
CA TYR A 137 -11.65 20.76 3.46
C TYR A 137 -12.46 20.83 4.76
N THR A 138 -13.58 20.13 4.77
CA THR A 138 -14.42 19.91 5.96
C THR A 138 -13.71 19.01 6.98
N LEU A 139 -14.17 19.00 8.24
CA LEU A 139 -13.58 18.20 9.31
C LEU A 139 -13.52 16.71 8.96
N SER A 140 -14.50 16.22 8.20
CA SER A 140 -14.57 14.84 7.70
C SER A 140 -13.41 14.40 6.81
N LYS A 141 -12.55 15.32 6.36
CA LYS A 141 -11.31 15.04 5.60
C LYS A 141 -10.06 15.06 6.49
N PHE A 142 -10.24 15.23 7.79
CA PHE A 142 -9.23 15.25 8.84
C PHE A 142 -9.66 14.33 9.98
N SER A 143 -10.49 13.32 9.71
CA SER A 143 -11.04 12.41 10.72
C SER A 143 -9.95 11.68 11.52
N ARG A 144 -8.82 11.34 10.87
CA ARG A 144 -7.64 10.75 11.52
C ARG A 144 -6.99 11.73 12.50
N PHE A 145 -6.84 12.99 12.09
CA PHE A 145 -6.26 14.02 12.96
C PHE A 145 -7.23 14.46 14.07
N GLU A 146 -8.53 14.49 13.78
CA GLU A 146 -9.62 14.72 14.75
C GLU A 146 -9.52 13.69 15.88
N GLU A 147 -9.60 12.40 15.55
CA GLU A 147 -9.48 11.31 16.54
C GLU A 147 -8.18 11.42 17.33
N TYR A 148 -7.07 11.67 16.63
CA TYR A 148 -5.76 11.86 17.26
C TYR A 148 -5.74 13.04 18.24
N ALA A 149 -6.32 14.18 17.88
CA ALA A 149 -6.41 15.34 18.77
C ALA A 149 -7.35 15.07 19.96
N GLU A 150 -8.48 14.42 19.75
CA GLU A 150 -9.42 14.09 20.82
C GLU A 150 -8.82 13.14 21.85
N ASN A 151 -8.08 12.12 21.39
CA ASN A 151 -7.29 11.23 22.24
C ASN A 151 -6.22 11.97 23.06
N ASN A 152 -5.83 13.17 22.62
CA ASN A 152 -4.89 14.05 23.30
C ASN A 152 -5.56 15.20 24.07
N GLY A 153 -6.84 15.08 24.40
CA GLY A 153 -7.55 15.97 25.33
C GLY A 153 -8.16 17.22 24.71
N TYR A 154 -8.34 17.23 23.39
CA TYR A 154 -9.10 18.25 22.68
C TYR A 154 -10.54 17.79 22.45
N THR A 155 -11.43 18.73 22.13
CA THR A 155 -12.75 18.41 21.60
C THR A 155 -12.88 19.16 20.29
N VAL A 156 -13.00 18.45 19.18
CA VAL A 156 -13.04 19.06 17.85
C VAL A 156 -14.47 19.00 17.33
N ASN A 157 -15.02 20.13 16.88
CA ASN A 157 -16.38 20.17 16.37
C ASN A 157 -16.47 20.98 15.10
N ALA A 158 -17.13 20.44 14.08
CA ALA A 158 -17.54 21.22 12.92
C ALA A 158 -18.64 22.22 13.28
N THR A 159 -18.59 23.42 12.72
CA THR A 159 -19.66 24.42 12.82
C THR A 159 -19.94 25.11 11.50
N THR A 160 -21.21 25.39 11.25
CA THR A 160 -21.66 26.24 10.13
C THR A 160 -22.01 27.67 10.57
N SER A 161 -21.84 27.99 11.85
CA SER A 161 -22.22 29.27 12.46
C SER A 161 -21.06 29.84 13.28
N LEU A 162 -19.84 29.81 12.73
CA LEU A 162 -18.60 30.08 13.45
C LEU A 162 -18.68 31.28 14.41
N ALA A 163 -19.10 32.45 13.92
CA ALA A 163 -19.16 33.66 14.74
C ALA A 163 -20.08 33.56 15.98
N ALA A 164 -21.10 32.71 15.95
CA ALA A 164 -21.99 32.46 17.08
C ALA A 164 -21.39 31.52 18.13
N ASP A 165 -20.53 30.60 17.68
CA ASP A 165 -19.97 29.51 18.51
C ASP A 165 -18.58 29.85 19.07
N LEU A 166 -17.85 30.78 18.46
CA LEU A 166 -16.54 31.28 18.95
C LEU A 166 -16.49 31.61 20.45
N PRO A 167 -17.53 32.19 21.10
CA PRO A 167 -17.47 32.49 22.53
C PRO A 167 -17.27 31.29 23.46
N ASP A 168 -17.59 30.07 23.00
CA ASP A 168 -17.49 28.84 23.78
C ASP A 168 -16.29 27.96 23.36
N ALA A 169 -15.43 28.47 22.46
CA ALA A 169 -14.28 27.77 21.92
C ALA A 169 -12.94 28.33 22.40
N ASP A 170 -11.88 27.54 22.24
CA ASP A 170 -10.50 27.92 22.52
C ASP A 170 -9.74 28.21 21.22
N ALA A 171 -10.10 27.52 20.13
CA ALA A 171 -9.57 27.79 18.80
C ALA A 171 -10.59 27.65 17.67
N ALA A 172 -10.25 28.22 16.51
CA ALA A 172 -10.96 28.04 15.25
C ALA A 172 -9.98 27.63 14.13
N VAL A 173 -10.38 26.64 13.32
CA VAL A 173 -9.68 26.19 12.10
C VAL A 173 -10.49 26.63 10.89
N ILE A 174 -9.82 27.29 9.93
CA ILE A 174 -10.45 27.80 8.70
C ILE A 174 -9.57 27.39 7.51
N THR A 175 -10.15 26.64 6.56
CA THR A 175 -9.43 26.07 5.41
C THR A 175 -9.97 26.62 4.09
N SER A 176 -9.19 27.40 3.34
CA SER A 176 -9.57 27.97 2.02
C SER A 176 -11.06 28.37 1.89
N PRO A 177 -11.54 29.34 2.69
CA PRO A 177 -12.96 29.68 2.79
C PRO A 177 -13.42 30.60 1.65
N ASN A 178 -14.73 30.71 1.45
CA ASN A 178 -15.29 31.88 0.76
C ASN A 178 -15.24 33.13 1.66
N ALA A 179 -15.60 34.29 1.10
CA ALA A 179 -15.51 35.57 1.80
C ALA A 179 -16.37 35.63 3.08
N PHE A 180 -15.76 36.15 4.15
CA PHE A 180 -16.42 36.45 5.43
C PHE A 180 -17.13 37.82 5.37
N SER A 181 -18.21 37.97 6.12
CA SER A 181 -18.83 39.27 6.34
C SER A 181 -18.06 40.11 7.36
N ASP A 182 -18.26 41.44 7.34
CA ASP A 182 -17.65 42.36 8.32
C ASP A 182 -17.95 41.95 9.78
N ALA A 183 -19.13 41.39 10.04
CA ALA A 183 -19.53 40.96 11.37
C ALA A 183 -18.78 39.70 11.83
N GLU A 184 -18.51 38.76 10.93
CA GLU A 184 -17.73 37.55 11.22
C GLU A 184 -16.25 37.90 11.40
N LEU A 185 -15.71 38.82 10.59
CA LEU A 185 -14.36 39.36 10.77
C LEU A 185 -14.20 40.07 12.12
N ASP A 186 -15.20 40.86 12.54
CA ASP A 186 -15.22 41.50 13.86
C ASP A 186 -15.32 40.47 15.01
N ALA A 187 -16.04 39.36 14.80
CA ALA A 187 -16.10 38.26 15.76
C ALA A 187 -14.74 37.56 15.91
N LEU A 188 -14.06 37.23 14.80
CA LEU A 188 -12.71 36.64 14.81
C LEU A 188 -11.69 37.57 15.47
N ARG A 189 -11.74 38.88 15.20
CA ARG A 189 -10.91 39.89 15.89
C ARG A 189 -11.15 39.85 17.40
N SER A 190 -12.42 39.88 17.81
CA SER A 190 -12.81 39.88 19.23
C SER A 190 -12.39 38.59 19.94
N PHE A 191 -12.50 37.46 19.25
CA PHE A 191 -12.08 36.15 19.72
C PHE A 191 -10.57 36.09 19.96
N ARG A 192 -9.78 36.51 18.96
CA ARG A 192 -8.31 36.61 19.06
C ARG A 192 -7.87 37.57 20.17
N ASP A 193 -8.50 38.73 20.29
CA ASP A 193 -8.20 39.72 21.33
C ASP A 193 -8.57 39.21 22.74
N SER A 194 -9.49 38.25 22.83
CA SER A 194 -9.88 37.57 24.08
C SER A 194 -8.99 36.36 24.42
N GLY A 195 -8.00 36.04 23.58
CA GLY A 195 -7.04 34.96 23.80
C GLY A 195 -7.28 33.71 22.96
N GLY A 196 -8.30 33.68 22.10
CA GLY A 196 -8.56 32.57 21.20
C GLY A 196 -7.48 32.43 20.11
N ALA A 197 -7.26 31.20 19.67
CA ALA A 197 -6.32 30.89 18.58
C ALA A 197 -7.03 30.68 17.24
N VAL A 198 -6.41 31.13 16.15
CA VAL A 198 -6.95 30.95 14.79
C VAL A 198 -5.92 30.24 13.92
N PHE A 199 -6.31 29.11 13.34
CA PHE A 199 -5.50 28.32 12.43
C PHE A 199 -6.05 28.49 11.01
N LEU A 200 -5.24 29.04 10.12
CA LEU A 200 -5.61 29.34 8.74
C LEU A 200 -4.84 28.39 7.81
N HIS A 201 -5.55 27.47 7.17
CA HIS A 201 -4.98 26.52 6.22
C HIS A 201 -5.29 27.00 4.80
N HIS A 202 -4.23 27.16 4.01
CA HIS A 202 -4.31 27.51 2.59
C HIS A 202 -4.13 26.25 1.74
N GLN A 203 -3.97 26.41 0.42
CA GLN A 203 -3.60 25.33 -0.50
C GLN A 203 -2.96 25.94 -1.74
N ALA A 204 -2.34 25.09 -2.55
CA ALA A 204 -1.72 25.43 -3.82
C ALA A 204 -2.70 26.10 -4.80
N ASP A 205 -2.13 26.91 -5.67
CA ASP A 205 -2.76 27.58 -6.83
C ASP A 205 -3.06 26.58 -7.97
N TYR A 206 -3.75 25.48 -7.64
CA TYR A 206 -4.19 24.48 -8.61
C TYR A 206 -5.69 24.64 -8.87
N GLY A 207 -6.03 25.08 -10.09
CA GLY A 207 -7.43 25.21 -10.54
C GLY A 207 -8.23 26.35 -9.89
N GLY A 208 -7.57 27.32 -9.23
CA GLY A 208 -8.19 28.51 -8.62
C GLY A 208 -9.11 28.22 -7.41
N TYR A 209 -8.84 27.11 -6.70
CA TYR A 209 -9.62 26.69 -5.53
C TYR A 209 -9.04 27.19 -4.20
N ASP A 210 -7.82 27.68 -4.22
CA ASP A 210 -6.97 28.18 -3.13
C ASP A 210 -7.62 29.24 -2.21
N LYS A 211 -8.49 30.09 -2.78
CA LYS A 211 -9.20 31.18 -2.07
C LYS A 211 -8.26 32.18 -1.37
N THR A 212 -7.08 32.45 -1.94
CA THR A 212 -6.06 33.37 -1.37
C THR A 212 -6.65 34.70 -0.91
N ASN A 213 -7.52 35.30 -1.72
CA ASN A 213 -8.14 36.60 -1.41
C ASN A 213 -8.96 36.58 -0.10
N ALA A 214 -9.76 35.53 0.13
CA ALA A 214 -10.60 35.43 1.33
C ALA A 214 -9.75 35.24 2.59
N LEU A 215 -8.70 34.42 2.52
CA LEU A 215 -7.74 34.27 3.63
C LEU A 215 -6.99 35.58 3.91
N ASN A 216 -6.61 36.32 2.87
CA ASN A 216 -5.94 37.61 3.01
C ASN A 216 -6.85 38.72 3.55
N ASP A 217 -8.16 38.65 3.32
CA ASP A 217 -9.14 39.52 3.99
C ASP A 217 -9.20 39.22 5.49
N ILE A 218 -9.20 37.94 5.89
CA ILE A 218 -9.11 37.54 7.31
C ILE A 218 -7.79 38.00 7.92
N ALA A 219 -6.65 37.74 7.26
CA ALA A 219 -5.34 38.15 7.75
C ALA A 219 -5.22 39.68 7.89
N SER A 220 -5.76 40.43 6.94
CA SER A 220 -5.83 41.89 7.01
C SER A 220 -6.76 42.35 8.14
N ALA A 221 -7.87 41.64 8.36
CA ALA A 221 -8.78 41.97 9.43
C ALA A 221 -8.15 41.77 10.81
N LEU A 222 -7.47 40.64 11.02
CA LEU A 222 -6.77 40.33 12.27
C LEU A 222 -5.47 41.13 12.45
N GLY A 223 -5.02 41.85 11.43
CA GLY A 223 -3.83 42.69 11.46
C GLY A 223 -2.54 41.87 11.51
N LEU A 224 -2.50 40.75 10.78
CA LEU A 224 -1.37 39.81 10.79
C LEU A 224 -0.16 40.37 10.03
N ALA A 225 1.04 39.99 10.49
CA ALA A 225 2.32 40.29 9.84
C ALA A 225 2.56 39.53 8.52
N PHE A 226 1.73 38.52 8.21
CA PHE A 226 1.87 37.69 7.02
C PHE A 226 0.62 37.69 6.14
N ARG A 227 0.79 37.29 4.87
CA ARG A 227 -0.26 37.06 3.87
C ARG A 227 -0.03 35.73 3.18
N PHE A 228 -1.08 35.18 2.58
CA PHE A 228 -1.00 34.00 1.73
C PHE A 228 -0.65 34.42 0.30
N ASN A 229 0.30 33.72 -0.30
CA ASN A 229 0.66 33.88 -1.70
C ASN A 229 -0.29 33.04 -2.55
N ASP A 230 -0.59 33.49 -3.76
CA ASP A 230 -1.33 32.67 -4.71
C ASP A 230 -0.31 31.91 -5.56
N THR A 231 0.11 30.74 -5.08
CA THR A 231 1.18 29.96 -5.72
C THR A 231 1.08 28.49 -5.36
N GLU A 232 1.71 27.64 -6.15
CA GLU A 232 2.11 26.30 -5.73
C GLU A 232 3.62 26.26 -5.51
N ILE A 233 4.06 25.59 -4.45
CA ILE A 233 5.48 25.32 -4.20
C ILE A 233 5.75 23.87 -4.62
N VAL A 234 6.76 23.70 -5.47
CA VAL A 234 7.24 22.39 -5.89
C VAL A 234 8.73 22.23 -5.57
N ASP A 235 9.15 21.02 -5.23
CA ASP A 235 10.55 20.66 -5.00
C ASP A 235 10.84 19.26 -5.57
N SER A 236 11.66 19.16 -6.61
CA SER A 236 12.01 17.88 -7.23
C SER A 236 12.96 17.03 -6.39
N ASP A 237 13.68 17.66 -5.46
CA ASP A 237 14.78 17.05 -4.72
C ASP A 237 14.32 16.62 -3.32
N HIS A 238 13.39 17.36 -2.72
CA HIS A 238 12.85 17.14 -1.38
C HIS A 238 11.32 17.06 -1.42
N ASN A 239 10.82 15.89 -1.83
CA ASN A 239 9.39 15.59 -1.84
C ASN A 239 9.10 14.16 -1.36
N ALA A 240 7.82 13.89 -1.09
CA ALA A 240 7.30 12.56 -0.82
C ALA A 240 6.47 12.07 -2.03
N GLY A 241 7.16 11.53 -3.03
CA GLY A 241 6.55 10.84 -4.18
C GLY A 241 6.26 11.72 -5.39
N ALA A 242 5.94 13.00 -5.21
CA ALA A 242 5.72 13.94 -6.31
C ALA A 242 6.21 15.36 -5.97
N PRO A 243 6.69 16.17 -6.94
CA PRO A 243 7.30 17.47 -6.66
C PRO A 243 6.43 18.45 -5.86
N TYR A 244 5.10 18.37 -5.97
CA TYR A 244 4.15 19.21 -5.24
C TYR A 244 3.83 18.71 -3.82
N VAL A 245 4.36 17.55 -3.43
CA VAL A 245 4.26 16.98 -2.08
C VAL A 245 5.55 17.30 -1.34
N VAL A 246 5.73 18.59 -1.02
CA VAL A 246 7.00 19.16 -0.55
C VAL A 246 7.35 18.61 0.83
N ARG A 247 8.55 18.07 1.00
CA ARG A 247 9.06 17.58 2.28
C ARG A 247 10.13 18.50 2.83
N THR A 248 10.07 18.88 4.10
CA THR A 248 11.04 19.81 4.69
C THR A 248 11.35 19.52 6.15
N ASP A 249 12.61 19.72 6.52
CA ASP A 249 13.14 19.75 7.89
C ASP A 249 13.66 21.15 8.28
N GLN A 250 13.36 22.17 7.46
CA GLN A 250 13.84 23.54 7.65
C GLN A 250 13.03 24.25 8.73
N PHE A 251 13.23 23.81 9.97
CA PHE A 251 12.52 24.29 11.15
C PHE A 251 13.18 25.51 11.78
N ASN A 252 12.35 26.47 12.20
CA ASN A 252 12.78 27.55 13.06
C ASN A 252 12.58 27.15 14.53
N THR A 253 13.61 26.55 15.14
CA THR A 253 13.54 26.04 16.52
C THR A 253 13.48 27.13 17.60
N VAL A 254 13.36 28.42 17.22
CA VAL A 254 12.89 29.47 18.14
C VAL A 254 11.45 29.19 18.58
N PHE A 255 10.67 28.54 17.72
CA PHE A 255 9.35 28.03 18.05
C PHE A 255 9.45 26.62 18.67
N PRO A 256 8.64 26.31 19.71
CA PRO A 256 8.73 25.04 20.43
C PRO A 256 7.96 23.88 19.76
N TYR A 257 7.49 24.03 18.52
CA TYR A 257 6.57 23.08 17.88
C TYR A 257 7.20 21.77 17.42
N PHE A 258 8.53 21.69 17.46
CA PHE A 258 9.28 20.60 16.88
C PHE A 258 9.72 19.59 17.91
N ALA A 259 9.43 19.76 19.20
CA ALA A 259 9.80 18.76 20.20
C ALA A 259 8.97 17.48 20.01
N PRO A 260 9.59 16.29 20.01
CA PRO A 260 8.83 15.04 20.04
C PRO A 260 8.02 14.95 21.34
N ARG A 261 6.78 14.46 21.28
CA ARG A 261 5.90 14.22 22.44
C ARG A 261 6.14 12.84 23.02
N GLU A 262 6.09 12.78 24.35
CA GLU A 262 6.13 11.55 25.14
C GLU A 262 4.97 10.63 24.71
N GLY A 263 5.31 9.46 24.15
CA GLY A 263 4.33 8.45 23.70
C GLY A 263 3.86 8.53 22.25
N ILE A 264 4.46 9.37 21.39
CA ILE A 264 4.05 9.50 19.97
C ILE A 264 5.24 9.45 19.00
N SER A 265 6.29 10.25 19.22
CA SER A 265 7.54 10.18 18.44
C SER A 265 8.82 10.15 19.28
N SER A 266 8.67 10.12 20.60
CA SER A 266 9.76 9.86 21.56
C SER A 266 9.79 8.42 22.06
N GLY A 267 8.98 7.54 21.44
CA GLY A 267 9.28 6.12 21.47
C GLY A 267 10.72 5.92 20.95
N PRO A 268 11.44 4.91 21.45
CA PRO A 268 12.81 4.69 21.03
C PRO A 268 12.92 4.65 19.50
N THR A 269 13.93 5.30 18.95
CA THR A 269 14.22 5.23 17.51
C THR A 269 14.57 3.80 17.16
N PHE A 270 13.78 3.22 16.27
CA PHE A 270 14.02 1.89 15.74
C PHE A 270 14.71 1.99 14.38
N GLU A 271 15.73 1.18 14.20
CA GLU A 271 16.51 1.07 12.97
C GLU A 271 16.21 -0.27 12.31
N VAL A 272 16.04 -0.23 10.99
CA VAL A 272 15.90 -1.43 10.16
C VAL A 272 17.15 -2.28 10.28
N GLY A 273 16.97 -3.60 10.50
CA GLY A 273 18.05 -4.57 10.62
C GLY A 273 18.64 -4.72 12.03
N GLU A 274 18.15 -3.94 13.01
CA GLU A 274 18.39 -4.20 14.43
C GLU A 274 17.29 -5.07 15.03
N ARG A 275 17.63 -5.76 16.13
CA ARG A 275 16.67 -6.51 16.95
C ARG A 275 16.51 -5.81 18.29
N TYR A 276 15.26 -5.68 18.72
CA TYR A 276 14.88 -5.05 19.97
C TYR A 276 14.23 -6.07 20.88
N THR A 277 14.32 -5.87 22.19
CA THR A 277 13.68 -6.73 23.19
C THR A 277 12.56 -5.97 23.87
N ALA A 278 11.42 -6.65 24.07
CA ALA A 278 10.29 -6.10 24.82
C ALA A 278 9.55 -7.21 25.56
N THR A 279 8.75 -6.84 26.56
CA THR A 279 7.82 -7.75 27.22
C THR A 279 6.44 -7.52 26.64
N VAL A 280 5.77 -8.58 26.17
CA VAL A 280 4.39 -8.49 25.70
C VAL A 280 3.48 -8.27 26.91
N THR A 281 2.74 -7.17 26.91
CA THR A 281 1.87 -6.77 28.03
C THR A 281 0.41 -7.06 27.78
N ASN A 282 -0.01 -7.05 26.52
CA ASN A 282 -1.36 -7.35 26.09
C ASN A 282 -1.34 -7.97 24.68
N VAL A 283 -2.29 -8.85 24.41
CA VAL A 283 -2.52 -9.45 23.10
C VAL A 283 -3.87 -8.94 22.62
N ALA A 284 -3.91 -8.30 21.45
CA ALA A 284 -5.17 -7.85 20.86
C ALA A 284 -5.83 -9.01 20.12
N ASP A 285 -5.03 -9.69 19.30
CA ASP A 285 -5.41 -10.85 18.48
C ASP A 285 -4.14 -11.65 18.09
N GLY A 286 -4.25 -12.58 17.14
CA GLY A 286 -3.15 -13.46 16.75
C GLY A 286 -2.01 -12.78 15.99
N ASP A 287 -2.21 -11.55 15.49
CA ASP A 287 -1.21 -10.80 14.72
C ASP A 287 -0.91 -9.40 15.27
N THR A 288 -1.53 -9.01 16.40
CA THR A 288 -1.34 -7.69 17.01
C THR A 288 -1.13 -7.80 18.52
N VAL A 289 -0.04 -7.20 19.02
CA VAL A 289 0.33 -7.22 20.44
C VAL A 289 0.79 -5.85 20.95
N ASP A 290 0.55 -5.57 22.23
CA ASP A 290 1.15 -4.43 22.93
C ASP A 290 2.38 -4.88 23.73
N VAL A 291 3.46 -4.12 23.65
CA VAL A 291 4.74 -4.44 24.27
C VAL A 291 5.23 -3.30 25.16
N GLU A 292 5.96 -3.64 26.21
CA GLU A 292 6.70 -2.70 27.07
C GLU A 292 8.22 -2.92 26.87
N LEU A 293 8.93 -1.86 26.54
CA LEU A 293 10.37 -1.84 26.26
C LEU A 293 11.16 -1.70 27.57
N ASP A 294 12.47 -1.95 27.51
CA ASP A 294 13.35 -1.92 28.69
C ASP A 294 13.37 -0.56 29.43
N ASP A 295 13.06 0.54 28.74
CA ASP A 295 12.96 1.88 29.31
C ASP A 295 11.57 2.22 29.86
N GLY A 296 10.61 1.31 29.73
CA GLY A 296 9.22 1.45 30.15
C GLY A 296 8.29 2.08 29.12
N ALA A 297 8.77 2.39 27.91
CA ALA A 297 7.89 2.83 26.82
C ALA A 297 7.00 1.68 26.34
N THR A 298 5.76 1.98 25.97
CA THR A 298 4.79 1.01 25.45
C THR A 298 4.55 1.24 23.96
N GLU A 299 4.48 0.18 23.18
CA GLU A 299 4.25 0.21 21.73
C GLU A 299 3.27 -0.89 21.32
N THR A 300 2.49 -0.66 20.26
CA THR A 300 1.67 -1.70 19.62
C THR A 300 2.38 -2.18 18.37
N ILE A 301 2.56 -3.49 18.22
CA ILE A 301 3.15 -4.15 17.06
C ILE A 301 2.04 -4.85 16.26
N ARG A 302 1.88 -4.48 14.99
CA ARG A 302 1.22 -5.32 13.98
C ARG A 302 2.30 -6.23 13.39
N ILE A 303 2.12 -7.52 13.54
CA ILE A 303 3.11 -8.53 13.22
C ILE A 303 3.14 -8.73 11.70
N LEU A 304 4.34 -8.64 11.13
CA LEU A 304 4.53 -8.72 9.69
C LEU A 304 4.32 -10.13 9.11
N GLY A 305 3.81 -10.16 7.88
CA GLY A 305 3.73 -11.35 7.02
C GLY A 305 2.55 -12.27 7.31
N ILE A 306 1.69 -11.94 8.28
CA ILE A 306 0.52 -12.74 8.62
C ILE A 306 -0.73 -11.89 8.77
N ASP A 307 -1.85 -12.55 8.58
CA ASP A 307 -3.17 -12.08 8.96
C ASP A 307 -3.94 -13.22 9.64
N THR A 308 -4.74 -12.89 10.63
CA THR A 308 -5.51 -13.90 11.39
C THR A 308 -6.99 -13.69 11.16
N PRO A 309 -7.82 -14.76 11.21
CA PRO A 309 -9.26 -14.59 11.04
C PRO A 309 -9.80 -13.63 12.09
N GLU A 310 -10.75 -12.80 11.71
CA GLU A 310 -11.36 -11.83 12.61
C GLU A 310 -12.21 -12.53 13.66
N THR A 311 -12.14 -12.06 14.91
CA THR A 311 -13.03 -12.57 15.96
C THR A 311 -14.48 -12.15 15.69
N ALA A 312 -15.45 -12.84 16.31
CA ALA A 312 -16.87 -12.52 16.15
C ALA A 312 -17.24 -11.03 16.42
N GLY A 313 -16.49 -10.34 17.29
CA GLY A 313 -16.69 -8.91 17.54
C GLY A 313 -16.31 -7.98 16.38
N ASN A 314 -15.51 -8.49 15.45
CA ASN A 314 -14.95 -7.79 14.29
C ASN A 314 -15.34 -8.45 12.95
N ALA A 315 -16.26 -9.42 12.95
CA ALA A 315 -16.60 -10.19 11.75
C ALA A 315 -17.08 -9.35 10.55
N ASP A 316 -17.54 -8.11 10.78
CA ASP A 316 -17.89 -7.16 9.70
C ASP A 316 -16.67 -6.67 8.88
N ALA A 317 -15.46 -6.84 9.41
CA ALA A 317 -14.20 -6.50 8.73
C ALA A 317 -13.59 -7.70 7.96
N GLU A 318 -14.11 -8.92 8.17
CA GLU A 318 -13.62 -10.13 7.53
C GLU A 318 -13.97 -10.14 6.04
N ASN A 319 -12.98 -10.47 5.20
CA ASN A 319 -13.24 -10.83 3.81
C ASN A 319 -12.97 -12.34 3.62
N PRO A 320 -14.01 -13.17 3.49
CA PRO A 320 -13.82 -14.62 3.42
C PRO A 320 -13.09 -15.07 2.14
N TYR A 321 -13.02 -14.23 1.09
CA TYR A 321 -12.32 -14.55 -0.15
C TYR A 321 -10.80 -14.55 -0.02
N GLU A 322 -10.28 -14.06 1.12
CA GLU A 322 -8.88 -14.18 1.50
C GLU A 322 -8.51 -15.61 1.95
N TRP A 323 -9.51 -16.40 2.34
CA TRP A 323 -9.36 -17.75 2.87
C TRP A 323 -9.72 -18.79 1.81
N GLU A 324 -8.72 -19.30 1.09
CA GLU A 324 -8.95 -20.19 -0.06
C GLU A 324 -9.84 -21.40 0.29
N GLY A 325 -10.93 -21.59 -0.45
CA GLY A 325 -11.87 -22.69 -0.24
C GLY A 325 -12.74 -22.58 1.02
N LEU A 326 -12.70 -21.44 1.73
CA LEU A 326 -13.56 -21.09 2.87
C LEU A 326 -14.49 -19.91 2.56
N GLY A 327 -14.35 -19.32 1.37
CA GLY A 327 -15.14 -18.18 0.90
C GLY A 327 -16.67 -18.41 0.86
N ASP A 328 -17.10 -19.65 0.63
CA ASP A 328 -18.51 -20.04 0.47
C ASP A 328 -18.91 -21.23 1.36
N GLU A 329 -18.65 -21.13 2.66
CA GLU A 329 -19.02 -22.16 3.65
C GLU A 329 -20.41 -22.78 3.39
N SER A 330 -20.53 -24.09 3.63
CA SER A 330 -21.79 -24.85 3.45
C SER A 330 -22.97 -24.34 4.29
N ASP A 331 -22.66 -23.53 5.30
CA ASP A 331 -23.51 -22.90 6.31
C ASP A 331 -23.95 -21.49 5.88
N GLY A 332 -23.18 -20.88 4.98
CA GLY A 332 -23.27 -19.49 4.57
C GLY A 332 -22.97 -18.50 5.68
N ARG A 333 -22.82 -17.23 5.28
CA ARG A 333 -22.96 -16.08 6.18
C ARG A 333 -24.16 -16.31 7.09
N ASP A 334 -23.95 -16.29 8.40
CA ASP A 334 -25.04 -16.45 9.35
C ASP A 334 -26.08 -15.31 9.14
N PRO A 335 -27.32 -15.44 9.64
CA PRO A 335 -28.37 -14.44 9.40
C PRO A 335 -28.02 -12.99 9.80
N ASP A 336 -27.06 -12.82 10.70
CA ASP A 336 -26.56 -11.55 11.23
C ASP A 336 -25.34 -11.03 10.47
N GLY A 337 -24.71 -11.87 9.64
CA GLY A 337 -23.65 -11.43 8.75
C GLY A 337 -22.26 -12.03 9.02
N GLU A 338 -22.18 -12.99 9.92
CA GLU A 338 -20.91 -13.52 10.46
C GLU A 338 -20.42 -14.75 9.69
N TYR A 339 -19.11 -15.04 9.77
CA TYR A 339 -18.44 -16.26 9.32
C TYR A 339 -18.05 -17.09 10.54
N PRO A 340 -18.92 -17.99 11.04
CA PRO A 340 -18.76 -18.57 12.38
C PRO A 340 -17.50 -19.43 12.52
N TYR A 341 -17.10 -20.14 11.46
CA TYR A 341 -15.90 -20.96 11.48
C TYR A 341 -14.63 -20.09 11.52
N LEU A 342 -14.53 -19.07 10.65
CA LEU A 342 -13.46 -18.08 10.70
C LEU A 342 -13.43 -17.37 12.07
N SER A 343 -14.58 -16.97 12.61
CA SER A 343 -14.67 -16.36 13.94
C SER A 343 -14.21 -17.28 15.08
N GLU A 344 -14.49 -18.59 14.99
CA GLU A 344 -13.95 -19.59 15.93
C GLU A 344 -12.43 -19.67 15.81
N TRP A 345 -11.90 -19.67 14.59
CA TRP A 345 -10.45 -19.67 14.35
C TRP A 345 -9.76 -18.38 14.75
N GLY A 346 -10.41 -17.23 14.62
CA GLY A 346 -9.93 -15.96 15.17
C GLY A 346 -9.80 -16.01 16.69
N ALA A 347 -10.77 -16.63 17.38
CA ALA A 347 -10.66 -16.88 18.81
C ALA A 347 -9.52 -17.86 19.16
N ASN A 348 -9.31 -18.90 18.34
CA ASN A 348 -8.20 -19.85 18.53
C ASN A 348 -6.82 -19.19 18.32
N ALA A 349 -6.69 -18.34 17.30
CA ALA A 349 -5.48 -17.58 17.01
C ALA A 349 -5.12 -16.64 18.18
N SER A 350 -6.10 -15.89 18.68
CA SER A 350 -5.94 -15.03 19.86
C SER A 350 -5.56 -15.82 21.11
N LEU A 351 -6.20 -16.97 21.36
CA LEU A 351 -5.85 -17.83 22.50
C LEU A 351 -4.42 -18.36 22.39
N LEU A 352 -3.97 -18.77 21.20
CA LEU A 352 -2.60 -19.23 20.99
C LEU A 352 -1.59 -18.10 21.27
N ALA A 353 -1.87 -16.88 20.81
CA ALA A 353 -1.07 -15.69 21.09
C ALA A 353 -1.05 -15.37 22.59
N GLU A 354 -2.20 -15.39 23.27
CA GLU A 354 -2.29 -15.17 24.71
C GLU A 354 -1.50 -16.21 25.51
N GLU A 355 -1.63 -17.50 25.19
CA GLU A 355 -0.95 -18.58 25.91
C GLU A 355 0.56 -18.59 25.65
N THR A 356 1.01 -18.11 24.49
CA THR A 356 2.42 -18.19 24.08
C THR A 356 3.21 -16.91 24.31
N LEU A 357 2.61 -15.75 24.07
CA LEU A 357 3.32 -14.47 24.08
C LEU A 357 3.01 -13.63 25.33
N ALA A 358 1.82 -13.71 25.92
CA ALA A 358 1.45 -12.77 26.98
C ALA A 358 2.35 -12.88 28.22
N GLY A 359 2.98 -11.77 28.60
CA GLY A 359 3.93 -11.71 29.71
C GLY A 359 5.33 -12.23 29.38
N GLU A 360 5.53 -12.79 28.19
CA GLU A 360 6.83 -13.25 27.73
C GLU A 360 7.68 -12.09 27.20
N THR A 361 8.99 -12.25 27.34
CA THR A 361 9.95 -11.36 26.70
C THR A 361 10.23 -11.85 25.29
N VAL A 362 10.01 -11.00 24.29
CA VAL A 362 10.20 -11.29 22.86
C VAL A 362 11.33 -10.44 22.26
N GLU A 363 11.85 -10.88 21.11
CA GLU A 363 12.67 -10.07 20.21
C GLU A 363 11.83 -9.65 19.02
N PHE A 364 11.88 -8.38 18.62
CA PHE A 364 11.24 -7.91 17.39
C PHE A 364 12.20 -7.19 16.47
N ALA A 365 11.91 -7.23 15.17
CA ALA A 365 12.76 -6.66 14.12
C ALA A 365 11.94 -6.14 12.95
N PHE A 366 12.42 -5.06 12.34
CA PHE A 366 11.80 -4.39 11.21
C PHE A 366 12.33 -4.94 9.89
N ASP A 367 11.44 -5.06 8.92
CA ASP A 367 11.77 -5.47 7.56
C ASP A 367 12.23 -4.26 6.73
N PRO A 368 13.23 -4.41 5.83
CA PRO A 368 13.72 -3.30 5.01
C PRO A 368 12.79 -2.87 3.87
N ASN A 369 11.86 -3.72 3.46
CA ASN A 369 10.86 -3.40 2.45
C ASN A 369 9.61 -2.76 3.07
N GLU A 370 9.40 -2.95 4.38
CA GLU A 370 8.30 -2.39 5.13
C GLU A 370 8.75 -1.13 5.91
N GLY A 371 7.82 -0.20 6.13
CA GLY A 371 8.06 0.93 7.01
C GLY A 371 8.20 0.49 8.48
N VAL A 372 8.81 1.32 9.33
CA VAL A 372 8.87 1.04 10.79
C VAL A 372 7.47 1.09 11.42
N ARG A 373 6.62 1.99 10.94
CA ARG A 373 5.24 2.16 11.41
C ARG A 373 4.27 2.13 10.23
N GLY A 374 3.09 1.58 10.49
CA GLY A 374 1.97 1.59 9.56
C GLY A 374 1.16 2.90 9.65
N PRO A 375 0.13 3.06 8.81
CA PRO A 375 -0.67 4.28 8.72
C PRO A 375 -1.44 4.64 10.00
N TYR A 376 -1.60 3.67 10.91
CA TYR A 376 -2.24 3.81 12.22
C TYR A 376 -1.24 4.05 13.37
N GLY A 377 0.04 4.30 13.05
CA GLY A 377 1.09 4.53 14.05
C GLY A 377 1.62 3.27 14.76
N ARG A 378 1.03 2.09 14.53
CA ARG A 378 1.53 0.79 15.03
C ARG A 378 2.89 0.46 14.42
N LEU A 379 3.79 -0.15 15.18
CA LEU A 379 5.04 -0.72 14.66
C LEU A 379 4.71 -1.87 13.69
N LEU A 380 5.44 -1.97 12.58
CA LEU A 380 5.38 -3.10 11.66
C LEU A 380 6.63 -3.96 11.86
N ALA A 381 6.52 -5.05 12.62
CA ALA A 381 7.69 -5.84 12.97
C ALA A 381 7.41 -7.34 12.97
N THR A 382 8.46 -8.12 12.74
CA THR A 382 8.46 -9.57 13.03
C THR A 382 8.70 -9.80 14.50
N ILE A 383 8.11 -10.84 15.08
CA ILE A 383 8.33 -11.25 16.48
C ILE A 383 9.02 -12.61 16.52
N HIS A 384 9.99 -12.74 17.42
CA HIS A 384 10.66 -13.99 17.76
C HIS A 384 10.61 -14.24 19.28
N TYR A 385 10.34 -15.48 19.67
CA TYR A 385 10.17 -15.88 21.07
C TYR A 385 10.96 -17.17 21.40
N ASP A 386 11.08 -17.47 22.70
CA ASP A 386 11.85 -18.59 23.25
C ASP A 386 10.93 -19.79 23.47
N ALA A 387 10.64 -20.54 22.40
CA ALA A 387 9.67 -21.62 22.43
C ALA A 387 10.11 -22.86 23.27
N ASP A 388 11.41 -23.01 23.55
CA ASP A 388 11.97 -24.19 24.22
C ASP A 388 12.56 -23.88 25.61
N ASP A 389 12.29 -22.69 26.16
CA ASP A 389 12.83 -22.18 27.42
C ASP A 389 14.38 -22.19 27.47
N SER A 390 15.06 -22.12 26.33
CA SER A 390 16.52 -22.16 26.26
C SER A 390 17.17 -20.81 26.63
N GLY A 391 16.38 -19.74 26.64
CA GLY A 391 16.80 -18.36 26.75
C GLY A 391 17.13 -17.72 25.39
N THR A 392 16.85 -18.39 24.27
CA THR A 392 17.14 -17.90 22.91
C THR A 392 15.84 -17.65 22.15
N ARG A 393 15.69 -16.48 21.53
CA ARG A 393 14.49 -16.07 20.81
C ARG A 393 14.67 -16.23 19.30
N ASP A 394 14.69 -17.47 18.84
CA ASP A 394 14.91 -17.82 17.44
C ASP A 394 13.65 -18.39 16.74
N THR A 395 12.57 -18.62 17.48
CA THR A 395 11.29 -19.09 16.90
C THR A 395 10.49 -17.91 16.39
N SER A 396 10.19 -17.86 15.09
CA SER A 396 9.39 -16.80 14.46
C SER A 396 7.89 -16.99 14.73
N TRP A 397 7.23 -15.96 15.25
CA TRP A 397 5.78 -15.98 15.47
C TRP A 397 4.97 -16.11 14.18
N SER A 398 5.30 -15.30 13.15
CA SER A 398 4.65 -15.35 11.84
C SER A 398 4.67 -16.76 11.25
N ARG A 399 5.83 -17.44 11.34
CA ARG A 399 5.97 -18.83 10.89
C ARG A 399 5.14 -19.80 11.73
N THR A 400 5.12 -19.66 13.06
CA THR A 400 4.28 -20.49 13.93
C THR A 400 2.80 -20.37 13.56
N MET A 401 2.31 -19.16 13.32
CA MET A 401 0.90 -18.93 12.99
C MET A 401 0.51 -19.62 11.68
N VAL A 402 1.35 -19.50 10.65
CA VAL A 402 1.13 -20.14 9.34
C VAL A 402 1.25 -21.66 9.42
N GLU A 403 2.33 -22.20 9.99
CA GLU A 403 2.57 -23.65 10.06
C GLU A 403 1.53 -24.40 10.91
N THR A 404 0.89 -23.71 11.86
CA THR A 404 -0.17 -24.29 12.69
C THR A 404 -1.58 -23.98 12.17
N GLY A 405 -1.71 -23.26 11.05
CA GLY A 405 -2.99 -22.88 10.45
C GLY A 405 -3.84 -21.97 11.33
N HIS A 406 -3.23 -21.08 12.11
CA HIS A 406 -3.94 -20.04 12.89
C HIS A 406 -3.95 -18.68 12.19
N GLY A 407 -3.26 -18.55 11.05
CA GLY A 407 -3.27 -17.36 10.22
C GLY A 407 -2.89 -17.70 8.79
N ARG A 408 -3.28 -16.81 7.87
CA ARG A 408 -2.86 -16.82 6.47
C ARG A 408 -1.62 -15.95 6.27
N VAL A 409 -1.01 -16.05 5.11
CA VAL A 409 -0.02 -15.06 4.68
C VAL A 409 -0.72 -13.76 4.32
N TYR A 410 -0.14 -12.65 4.74
CA TYR A 410 -0.52 -11.32 4.27
C TYR A 410 0.42 -10.88 3.14
N ASP A 411 -0.09 -10.75 1.92
CA ASP A 411 0.67 -10.58 0.66
C ASP A 411 1.24 -9.16 0.47
N SER A 412 2.04 -8.75 1.45
CA SER A 412 2.81 -7.50 1.53
C SER A 412 4.19 -7.62 0.88
N GLY A 413 4.99 -6.53 0.89
CA GLY A 413 6.35 -6.51 0.38
C GLY A 413 7.40 -7.15 1.30
N TYR A 414 6.98 -7.73 2.42
CA TYR A 414 7.81 -8.36 3.44
C TYR A 414 8.85 -9.33 2.86
N ALA A 415 10.12 -9.22 3.25
CA ALA A 415 11.18 -10.05 2.68
C ALA A 415 11.06 -11.55 3.04
N GLY A 416 10.38 -11.88 4.14
CA GLY A 416 10.11 -13.26 4.55
C GLY A 416 8.87 -13.88 3.92
N HIS A 417 8.17 -13.14 3.05
CA HIS A 417 6.89 -13.51 2.44
C HIS A 417 6.88 -14.91 1.80
N ASP A 418 7.75 -15.15 0.83
CA ASP A 418 7.71 -16.39 0.03
C ASP A 418 8.01 -17.66 0.86
N ALA A 419 8.76 -17.50 1.96
CA ALA A 419 8.99 -18.59 2.90
C ALA A 419 7.73 -18.92 3.72
N LEU A 420 6.88 -17.92 3.99
CA LEU A 420 5.58 -18.11 4.62
C LEU A 420 4.57 -18.68 3.62
N VAL A 421 4.53 -18.21 2.37
CA VAL A 421 3.66 -18.77 1.31
C VAL A 421 3.91 -20.27 1.16
N GLN A 422 5.17 -20.69 1.12
CA GLN A 422 5.50 -22.12 1.04
C GLN A 422 5.01 -22.91 2.27
N ALA A 423 5.09 -22.32 3.47
CA ALA A 423 4.59 -22.96 4.70
C ALA A 423 3.05 -23.03 4.72
N GLU A 424 2.37 -22.03 4.17
CA GLU A 424 0.92 -21.99 4.06
C GLU A 424 0.41 -23.00 3.04
N LEU A 425 1.07 -23.14 1.89
CA LEU A 425 0.78 -24.20 0.92
C LEU A 425 0.86 -25.60 1.55
N ASP A 426 1.87 -25.82 2.40
CA ASP A 426 2.01 -27.08 3.16
C ASP A 426 0.86 -27.23 4.19
N ALA A 427 0.52 -26.16 4.93
CA ALA A 427 -0.56 -26.17 5.92
C ALA A 427 -1.94 -26.42 5.29
N ARG A 428 -2.22 -25.79 4.14
CA ARG A 428 -3.42 -26.03 3.31
C ARG A 428 -3.49 -27.47 2.84
N ALA A 429 -2.41 -27.99 2.25
CA ALA A 429 -2.35 -29.37 1.76
C ALA A 429 -2.57 -30.43 2.86
N ASP A 430 -2.12 -30.14 4.09
CA ASP A 430 -2.30 -31.01 5.25
C ASP A 430 -3.65 -30.82 5.97
N GLY A 431 -4.45 -29.82 5.59
CA GLY A 431 -5.70 -29.46 6.27
C GLY A 431 -5.46 -29.03 7.72
N THR A 432 -4.38 -28.28 7.94
CA THR A 432 -3.94 -27.87 9.28
C THR A 432 -4.70 -26.64 9.75
N GLY A 433 -5.17 -26.65 10.99
CA GLY A 433 -5.79 -25.47 11.59
C GLY A 433 -7.09 -25.06 10.88
N VAL A 434 -7.19 -23.77 10.56
CA VAL A 434 -8.30 -23.18 9.78
C VAL A 434 -8.50 -23.86 8.42
N TRP A 435 -7.44 -24.46 7.85
CA TRP A 435 -7.53 -25.14 6.56
C TRP A 435 -8.22 -26.51 6.63
N ALA A 436 -8.64 -26.98 7.81
CA ALA A 436 -9.28 -28.29 7.96
C ALA A 436 -10.64 -28.40 7.25
N GLU A 437 -11.33 -27.28 7.02
CA GLU A 437 -12.59 -27.22 6.27
C GLU A 437 -12.45 -26.57 4.88
N SER A 438 -11.22 -26.22 4.47
CA SER A 438 -10.96 -25.66 3.15
C SER A 438 -11.22 -26.71 2.06
N ASP A 439 -12.09 -26.38 1.10
CA ASP A 439 -12.35 -27.21 -0.08
C ASP A 439 -12.47 -26.36 -1.36
N PRO A 440 -11.35 -25.86 -1.91
CA PRO A 440 -11.37 -25.04 -3.13
C PRO A 440 -11.97 -25.77 -4.35
N ASP A 441 -11.86 -27.12 -4.38
CA ASP A 441 -12.40 -27.95 -5.46
C ASP A 441 -13.96 -28.04 -5.42
N ASP A 442 -14.61 -27.68 -4.31
CA ASP A 442 -16.08 -27.59 -4.18
C ASP A 442 -16.60 -26.13 -4.22
N SER A 443 -15.72 -25.15 -4.42
CA SER A 443 -16.12 -23.74 -4.57
C SER A 443 -17.03 -23.57 -5.80
N PRO A 444 -18.18 -22.87 -5.68
CA PRO A 444 -19.07 -22.68 -6.83
C PRO A 444 -18.38 -21.86 -7.93
N THR A 445 -18.61 -22.25 -9.18
CA THR A 445 -18.20 -21.46 -10.33
C THR A 445 -19.00 -20.15 -10.41
N LEU A 446 -18.33 -19.02 -10.26
CA LEU A 446 -18.90 -17.67 -10.39
C LEU A 446 -18.24 -16.93 -11.56
N ALA A 447 -18.95 -15.98 -12.16
CA ALA A 447 -18.45 -15.07 -13.21
C ALA A 447 -17.68 -15.74 -14.38
N ASN A 448 -18.04 -16.97 -14.75
CA ASN A 448 -17.38 -17.76 -15.81
C ASN A 448 -18.21 -17.91 -17.09
N ASP A 449 -19.00 -16.90 -17.44
CA ASP A 449 -19.72 -16.87 -18.71
C ASP A 449 -18.79 -16.55 -19.89
N PRO A 450 -19.20 -16.83 -21.15
CA PRO A 450 -18.47 -16.38 -22.33
C PRO A 450 -18.17 -14.88 -22.30
N VAL A 451 -16.98 -14.49 -22.74
CA VAL A 451 -16.49 -13.11 -22.68
C VAL A 451 -17.16 -12.29 -23.78
N GLU A 452 -18.19 -11.52 -23.42
CA GLU A 452 -18.90 -10.63 -24.36
C GLU A 452 -18.31 -9.21 -24.39
N SER A 453 -17.67 -8.79 -23.31
CA SER A 453 -17.09 -7.45 -23.12
C SER A 453 -15.96 -7.49 -22.09
N LEU A 454 -14.99 -6.60 -22.23
CA LEU A 454 -13.88 -6.40 -21.30
C LEU A 454 -13.77 -4.93 -20.90
N ALA A 455 -13.37 -4.67 -19.66
CA ALA A 455 -13.05 -3.34 -19.15
C ALA A 455 -11.54 -3.17 -18.94
N PHE A 456 -11.01 -1.97 -19.24
CA PHE A 456 -9.58 -1.65 -19.07
C PHE A 456 -9.37 -0.34 -18.32
N PRO A 457 -9.62 -0.29 -17.00
CA PRO A 457 -9.32 0.87 -16.16
C PRO A 457 -7.90 1.41 -16.38
N ASN A 458 -7.78 2.73 -16.52
CA ASN A 458 -6.49 3.41 -16.66
C ASN A 458 -5.60 2.81 -17.77
N ALA A 459 -6.20 2.49 -18.92
CA ALA A 459 -5.51 1.80 -20.00
C ALA A 459 -4.28 2.56 -20.53
N VAL A 460 -3.10 1.93 -20.47
CA VAL A 460 -1.85 2.43 -21.05
C VAL A 460 -1.67 1.92 -22.49
N PRO A 461 -1.27 2.76 -23.46
CA PRO A 461 -1.06 2.32 -24.83
C PRO A 461 0.10 1.33 -24.99
N LEU A 462 -0.07 0.38 -25.92
CA LEU A 462 0.94 -0.61 -26.29
C LEU A 462 1.67 -0.21 -27.59
N THR A 463 2.92 -0.67 -27.73
CA THR A 463 3.81 -0.46 -28.89
C THR A 463 4.66 -1.72 -29.12
N ALA A 464 5.42 -1.77 -30.21
CA ALA A 464 6.42 -2.80 -30.44
C ALA A 464 7.73 -2.22 -30.98
N THR A 465 8.81 -3.01 -30.96
CA THR A 465 10.07 -2.66 -31.63
C THR A 465 9.81 -2.25 -33.08
N GLY A 466 10.09 -0.99 -33.41
CA GLY A 466 9.85 -0.44 -34.76
C GLY A 466 8.51 0.31 -34.94
N GLY A 467 7.67 0.41 -33.91
CA GLY A 467 6.50 1.27 -33.87
C GLY A 467 5.22 0.54 -33.43
N GLU A 468 4.30 0.32 -34.36
CA GLU A 468 2.99 -0.27 -34.08
C GLU A 468 3.09 -1.75 -33.73
N VAL A 469 2.21 -2.21 -32.82
CA VAL A 469 2.07 -3.63 -32.50
C VAL A 469 1.63 -4.39 -33.77
N PRO A 470 2.28 -5.51 -34.14
CA PRO A 470 1.86 -6.31 -35.28
C PRO A 470 0.41 -6.76 -35.14
N ALA A 471 -0.40 -6.65 -36.20
CA ALA A 471 -1.82 -7.03 -36.15
C ALA A 471 -2.06 -8.48 -35.71
N ALA A 472 -1.12 -9.40 -36.00
CA ALA A 472 -1.19 -10.80 -35.56
C ALA A 472 -0.95 -10.99 -34.06
N SER A 473 -0.36 -10.00 -33.38
CA SER A 473 -0.14 -10.00 -31.93
C SER A 473 -1.27 -9.34 -31.16
N VAL A 474 -2.18 -8.60 -31.82
CA VAL A 474 -3.29 -7.91 -31.15
C VAL A 474 -4.39 -8.90 -30.80
N VAL A 475 -4.64 -9.07 -29.50
CA VAL A 475 -5.67 -9.97 -28.97
C VAL A 475 -6.97 -9.21 -28.72
N VAL A 476 -6.87 -8.04 -28.08
CA VAL A 476 -7.99 -7.13 -27.78
C VAL A 476 -7.64 -5.75 -28.28
N ALA A 477 -8.59 -5.09 -28.96
CA ALA A 477 -8.46 -3.72 -29.42
C ALA A 477 -9.45 -2.80 -28.69
N ALA A 478 -9.09 -1.52 -28.56
CA ALA A 478 -9.98 -0.48 -28.09
C ALA A 478 -11.13 -0.26 -29.06
N HIS A 479 -12.30 0.12 -28.55
CA HIS A 479 -13.44 0.44 -29.40
C HIS A 479 -13.14 1.64 -30.32
N SER A 480 -13.79 1.70 -31.47
CA SER A 480 -13.56 2.76 -32.48
C SER A 480 -13.93 4.19 -32.01
N SER A 481 -14.66 4.33 -30.90
CA SER A 481 -14.96 5.61 -30.23
C SER A 481 -13.87 6.06 -29.27
N ALA A 482 -12.92 5.18 -28.92
CA ALA A 482 -11.86 5.52 -27.98
C ALA A 482 -11.01 6.66 -28.51
N SER A 483 -10.43 7.43 -27.58
CA SER A 483 -9.43 8.48 -27.84
C SER A 483 -8.29 8.03 -28.76
N ARG A 484 -7.99 6.73 -28.76
CA ARG A 484 -7.16 6.03 -29.74
C ARG A 484 -7.93 4.84 -30.32
N ALA A 485 -8.72 5.10 -31.35
CA ALA A 485 -9.53 4.09 -32.04
C ALA A 485 -8.67 2.88 -32.46
N ASP A 486 -9.19 1.68 -32.22
CA ASP A 486 -8.58 0.39 -32.57
C ASP A 486 -7.18 0.16 -31.97
N ALA A 487 -6.76 0.95 -30.97
CA ALA A 487 -5.48 0.77 -30.31
C ALA A 487 -5.41 -0.59 -29.59
N PRO A 488 -4.28 -1.31 -29.61
CA PRO A 488 -4.14 -2.57 -28.88
C PRO A 488 -4.31 -2.34 -27.37
N LEU A 489 -5.20 -3.10 -26.75
CA LEU A 489 -5.40 -3.17 -25.30
C LEU A 489 -4.81 -4.45 -24.70
N VAL A 490 -4.74 -5.52 -25.49
CA VAL A 490 -3.96 -6.71 -25.15
C VAL A 490 -3.17 -7.14 -26.37
N ALA A 491 -1.87 -7.37 -26.18
CA ALA A 491 -0.98 -7.91 -27.19
C ALA A 491 -0.24 -9.13 -26.65
N ALA A 492 -0.16 -10.21 -27.44
CA ALA A 492 0.50 -11.45 -27.07
C ALA A 492 1.61 -11.82 -28.06
N ASP A 493 2.66 -12.43 -27.51
CA ASP A 493 3.78 -13.06 -28.21
C ASP A 493 3.86 -14.53 -27.77
N PRO A 494 3.06 -15.42 -28.39
CA PRO A 494 2.96 -16.82 -27.98
C PRO A 494 4.27 -17.62 -28.14
N ASP A 495 5.17 -17.18 -29.03
CA ASP A 495 6.49 -17.80 -29.22
C ASP A 495 7.41 -17.51 -28.03
N ARG A 496 7.16 -16.40 -27.32
CA ARG A 496 7.86 -16.01 -26.09
C ARG A 496 7.05 -16.30 -24.82
N ARG A 497 5.79 -16.72 -24.95
CA ARG A 497 4.86 -16.89 -23.81
C ARG A 497 4.71 -15.60 -23.00
N VAL A 498 4.76 -14.45 -23.68
CA VAL A 498 4.60 -13.13 -23.06
C VAL A 498 3.32 -12.48 -23.56
N ALA A 499 2.58 -11.83 -22.68
CA ALA A 499 1.53 -10.90 -23.07
C ALA A 499 1.65 -9.58 -22.31
N LEU A 500 1.22 -8.49 -22.95
CA LEU A 500 1.03 -7.19 -22.32
C LEU A 500 -0.46 -6.88 -22.32
N VAL A 501 -0.98 -6.55 -21.14
CA VAL A 501 -2.34 -6.08 -20.91
C VAL A 501 -2.25 -4.60 -20.54
N ALA A 502 -3.03 -3.75 -21.20
CA ALA A 502 -2.98 -2.30 -21.00
C ALA A 502 -3.46 -1.82 -19.62
N SER A 503 -3.94 -2.71 -18.75
CA SER A 503 -4.59 -2.36 -17.48
C SER A 503 -4.31 -3.45 -16.43
N THR A 504 -4.28 -3.06 -15.15
CA THR A 504 -4.30 -3.96 -13.98
C THR A 504 -5.71 -4.47 -13.68
N PHE A 505 -6.54 -4.65 -14.71
CA PHE A 505 -8.02 -4.77 -14.71
C PHE A 505 -8.67 -5.84 -13.81
N LEU A 506 -7.89 -6.53 -12.98
CA LEU A 506 -8.27 -7.55 -12.01
C LEU A 506 -8.28 -7.00 -10.58
N ALA A 507 -7.79 -5.78 -10.35
CA ALA A 507 -7.72 -5.17 -9.04
C ALA A 507 -9.12 -4.90 -8.45
N ASP A 508 -9.30 -5.29 -7.19
CA ASP A 508 -10.57 -5.18 -6.46
C ASP A 508 -11.02 -3.73 -6.24
N ASP A 509 -10.05 -2.81 -6.12
CA ASP A 509 -10.25 -1.38 -5.86
C ASP A 509 -11.06 -0.65 -6.96
N TYR A 510 -11.11 -1.22 -8.17
CA TYR A 510 -11.92 -0.67 -9.24
C TYR A 510 -13.43 -0.89 -9.06
N GLY A 511 -13.83 -1.87 -8.22
CA GLY A 511 -15.21 -2.08 -7.79
C GLY A 511 -16.23 -2.39 -8.90
N PHE A 512 -15.80 -2.84 -10.08
CA PHE A 512 -16.68 -3.20 -11.20
C PHE A 512 -16.75 -4.70 -11.48
N LEU A 513 -15.91 -5.48 -10.80
CA LEU A 513 -15.89 -6.94 -10.87
C LEU A 513 -16.44 -7.50 -9.56
N ASP A 514 -17.74 -7.30 -9.34
CA ASP A 514 -18.46 -7.93 -8.23
C ASP A 514 -18.94 -9.31 -8.70
N ILE A 515 -18.43 -10.38 -8.10
CA ILE A 515 -18.79 -11.77 -8.39
C ILE A 515 -19.98 -12.27 -7.56
N ALA A 516 -20.39 -11.50 -6.53
CA ALA A 516 -21.54 -11.84 -5.69
C ALA A 516 -22.88 -11.54 -6.37
N ASP A 517 -22.85 -10.79 -7.49
CA ASP A 517 -23.97 -10.63 -8.41
C ASP A 517 -23.64 -11.39 -9.70
N ASP A 518 -24.45 -12.40 -10.09
CA ASP A 518 -24.34 -13.19 -11.34
C ASP A 518 -24.37 -12.32 -12.62
N ALA A 519 -24.40 -11.00 -12.48
CA ALA A 519 -24.46 -10.00 -13.52
C ALA A 519 -23.15 -9.22 -13.71
N THR A 520 -21.98 -9.75 -13.31
CA THR A 520 -20.68 -9.11 -13.64
C THR A 520 -20.63 -8.87 -15.16
N PRO A 521 -20.66 -7.60 -15.63
CA PRO A 521 -20.92 -7.34 -17.05
C PRO A 521 -19.68 -7.51 -17.94
N TYR A 522 -18.54 -7.92 -17.37
CA TYR A 522 -17.26 -8.01 -18.06
C TYR A 522 -16.57 -9.34 -17.77
N GLY A 523 -16.09 -10.02 -18.81
CA GLY A 523 -15.43 -11.34 -18.72
C GLY A 523 -13.94 -11.26 -18.44
N ASN A 524 -13.48 -10.27 -17.66
CA ASN A 524 -12.07 -9.98 -17.42
C ASN A 524 -11.32 -11.18 -16.82
N TYR A 525 -11.92 -11.84 -15.82
CA TYR A 525 -11.32 -12.98 -15.14
C TYR A 525 -11.19 -14.21 -16.06
N ALA A 526 -12.29 -14.61 -16.72
CA ALA A 526 -12.25 -15.71 -17.70
C ALA A 526 -11.26 -15.45 -18.83
N PHE A 527 -11.21 -14.22 -19.35
CA PHE A 527 -10.23 -13.84 -20.37
C PHE A 527 -8.79 -13.97 -19.89
N LEU A 528 -8.46 -13.42 -18.72
CA LEU A 528 -7.09 -13.49 -18.18
C LEU A 528 -6.66 -14.94 -17.95
N THR A 529 -7.55 -15.77 -17.40
CA THR A 529 -7.28 -17.18 -17.13
C THR A 529 -7.11 -17.98 -18.43
N ASN A 530 -7.95 -17.73 -19.45
CA ASN A 530 -7.77 -18.31 -20.79
C ASN A 530 -6.43 -17.87 -21.42
N LEU A 531 -6.05 -16.59 -21.30
CA LEU A 531 -4.81 -16.06 -21.83
C LEU A 531 -3.58 -16.71 -21.17
N ALA A 532 -3.59 -16.84 -19.84
CA ALA A 532 -2.53 -17.52 -19.10
C ALA A 532 -2.38 -18.99 -19.54
N THR A 533 -3.50 -19.73 -19.60
CA THR A 533 -3.53 -21.13 -20.05
C THR A 533 -3.07 -21.29 -21.50
N ALA A 534 -3.48 -20.39 -22.40
CA ALA A 534 -3.10 -20.46 -23.81
C ALA A 534 -1.60 -20.19 -24.06
N LEU A 535 -0.95 -19.41 -23.20
CA LEU A 535 0.48 -19.09 -23.30
C LEU A 535 1.36 -20.16 -22.62
N SER A 536 0.90 -20.71 -21.50
CA SER A 536 1.69 -21.63 -20.70
C SER A 536 1.78 -23.04 -21.30
N GLU A 537 2.89 -23.73 -21.02
CA GLU A 537 3.03 -25.18 -21.20
C GLU A 537 3.00 -25.93 -19.85
N ARG A 538 2.82 -25.18 -18.76
CA ARG A 538 2.83 -25.69 -17.39
C ARG A 538 1.41 -25.74 -16.85
N ASP A 539 1.16 -26.71 -15.98
CA ASP A 539 0.01 -26.72 -15.10
C ASP A 539 0.41 -26.17 -13.72
N GLY A 540 -0.56 -25.73 -12.92
CA GLY A 540 -0.32 -25.13 -11.60
C GLY A 540 -1.20 -23.91 -11.35
N TYR A 541 -0.94 -23.22 -10.24
CA TYR A 541 -1.56 -21.93 -9.92
C TYR A 541 -1.03 -20.80 -10.81
N LEU A 542 -1.63 -19.62 -10.71
CA LEU A 542 -1.05 -18.37 -11.18
C LEU A 542 -0.18 -17.76 -10.07
N ALA A 543 0.95 -17.17 -10.40
CA ALA A 543 1.68 -16.33 -9.47
C ALA A 543 1.43 -14.86 -9.79
N ILE A 544 1.42 -13.99 -8.78
CA ILE A 544 1.36 -12.53 -8.96
C ILE A 544 2.45 -11.86 -8.13
N ASP A 545 3.17 -10.93 -8.76
CA ASP A 545 4.26 -10.22 -8.10
C ASP A 545 3.74 -9.19 -7.10
N GLY A 546 3.92 -9.46 -5.80
CA GLY A 546 3.67 -8.51 -4.70
C GLY A 546 4.92 -7.73 -4.30
N GLY A 547 6.10 -8.22 -4.72
CA GLY A 547 7.40 -7.67 -4.42
C GLY A 547 7.72 -6.43 -5.25
N HIS A 548 8.99 -6.03 -5.22
CA HIS A 548 9.48 -4.89 -6.01
C HIS A 548 8.72 -3.57 -5.79
N GLY A 549 8.13 -3.41 -4.59
CA GLY A 549 7.31 -2.27 -4.19
C GLY A 549 5.95 -2.18 -4.88
N GLN A 550 5.43 -3.29 -5.43
CA GLN A 550 4.12 -3.33 -6.09
C GLN A 550 2.96 -3.32 -5.10
N PHE A 551 3.07 -4.04 -3.98
CA PHE A 551 2.06 -4.01 -2.92
C PHE A 551 1.66 -2.58 -2.48
N SER A 552 2.65 -1.70 -2.28
CA SER A 552 2.41 -0.32 -1.81
C SER A 552 2.11 0.69 -2.94
N ALA A 553 2.06 0.26 -4.19
CA ALA A 553 1.91 1.15 -5.33
C ALA A 553 0.45 1.21 -5.81
N ALA A 554 -0.17 2.39 -5.73
CA ALA A 554 -1.58 2.60 -6.15
C ALA A 554 -1.89 2.36 -7.65
N TYR A 555 -0.86 2.09 -8.47
CA TYR A 555 -0.99 1.76 -9.90
C TYR A 555 -0.76 0.27 -10.18
N ALA A 556 -0.43 -0.51 -9.16
CA ALA A 556 -0.13 -1.93 -9.19
C ALA A 556 -1.25 -2.75 -8.53
N VAL A 557 -1.12 -4.06 -8.59
CA VAL A 557 -1.99 -5.01 -7.91
C VAL A 557 -1.13 -6.21 -7.47
N SER A 558 -1.25 -6.61 -6.21
CA SER A 558 -0.68 -7.84 -5.64
C SER A 558 -1.79 -8.86 -5.38
N ALA A 559 -1.46 -10.03 -4.83
CA ALA A 559 -2.46 -11.01 -4.40
C ALA A 559 -3.47 -10.40 -3.40
N GLU A 560 -2.98 -9.59 -2.45
CA GLU A 560 -3.82 -8.87 -1.48
C GLU A 560 -4.84 -7.91 -2.12
N GLY A 561 -4.64 -7.49 -3.37
CA GLY A 561 -5.58 -6.64 -4.12
C GLY A 561 -6.35 -7.39 -5.20
N ALA A 562 -6.30 -8.72 -5.22
CA ALA A 562 -6.84 -9.60 -6.24
C ALA A 562 -7.69 -10.74 -5.66
N GLN A 563 -8.27 -10.54 -4.47
CA GLN A 563 -8.99 -11.54 -3.70
C GLN A 563 -10.26 -12.00 -4.42
N THR A 564 -10.92 -11.09 -5.14
CA THR A 564 -12.07 -11.47 -5.98
C THR A 564 -11.65 -12.33 -7.17
N TYR A 565 -10.47 -12.09 -7.73
CA TYR A 565 -9.92 -12.93 -8.80
C TYR A 565 -9.49 -14.30 -8.27
N GLN A 566 -8.88 -14.35 -7.08
CA GLN A 566 -8.60 -15.60 -6.36
C GLN A 566 -9.88 -16.42 -6.23
N ARG A 567 -10.95 -15.82 -5.71
CA ARG A 567 -12.22 -16.51 -5.56
C ARG A 567 -12.77 -17.01 -6.90
N TYR A 568 -12.70 -16.21 -7.97
CA TYR A 568 -13.07 -16.68 -9.31
C TYR A 568 -12.28 -17.95 -9.72
N LEU A 569 -10.96 -17.97 -9.46
CA LEU A 569 -10.07 -19.06 -9.84
C LEU A 569 -10.45 -20.37 -9.15
N GLU A 570 -10.83 -20.33 -7.86
CA GLU A 570 -11.27 -21.52 -7.12
C GLU A 570 -12.44 -22.20 -7.84
N GLY A 571 -13.43 -21.43 -8.26
CA GLY A 571 -14.61 -21.94 -8.97
C GLY A 571 -14.33 -22.53 -10.35
N VAL A 572 -13.09 -22.45 -10.84
CA VAL A 572 -12.60 -23.06 -12.08
C VAL A 572 -11.39 -23.97 -11.88
N ASP A 573 -11.23 -24.51 -10.66
CA ASP A 573 -10.18 -25.44 -10.25
C ASP A 573 -8.75 -24.87 -10.45
N ARG A 574 -8.56 -23.59 -10.08
CA ARG A 574 -7.28 -22.88 -10.13
C ARG A 574 -7.06 -22.07 -8.86
N GLY A 575 -5.81 -21.72 -8.59
CA GLY A 575 -5.42 -20.82 -7.50
C GLY A 575 -4.49 -19.71 -7.98
N ILE A 576 -4.24 -18.73 -7.10
CA ILE A 576 -3.25 -17.67 -7.29
C ILE A 576 -2.43 -17.48 -6.01
N GLU A 577 -1.13 -17.26 -6.15
CA GLU A 577 -0.21 -17.05 -5.02
C GLU A 577 0.63 -15.78 -5.24
N GLY A 578 0.88 -15.01 -4.18
CA GLY A 578 1.84 -13.92 -4.24
C GLY A 578 3.28 -14.42 -4.30
N VAL A 579 4.14 -13.67 -4.99
CA VAL A 579 5.59 -13.90 -5.01
C VAL A 579 6.34 -12.57 -4.90
N ASN A 580 7.34 -12.52 -4.02
CA ASN A 580 8.17 -11.34 -3.78
C ASN A 580 9.62 -11.50 -4.26
N ASP A 581 10.14 -12.73 -4.28
CA ASP A 581 11.48 -13.07 -4.74
C ASP A 581 11.40 -14.15 -5.81
N TYR A 582 11.73 -13.81 -7.05
CA TYR A 582 11.62 -14.76 -8.15
C TYR A 582 12.60 -15.94 -8.06
N THR A 583 13.59 -15.88 -7.16
CA THR A 583 14.51 -16.98 -6.88
C THR A 583 13.98 -17.95 -5.82
N SER A 584 12.82 -17.66 -5.23
CA SER A 584 12.14 -18.53 -4.27
C SER A 584 11.52 -19.77 -4.94
N GLY A 585 11.05 -20.71 -4.11
CA GLY A 585 10.38 -21.92 -4.59
C GLY A 585 8.94 -21.70 -5.06
N VAL A 586 8.36 -20.51 -4.85
CA VAL A 586 6.94 -20.24 -5.19
C VAL A 586 6.74 -20.31 -6.71
N LEU A 587 7.64 -19.75 -7.52
CA LEU A 587 7.53 -19.81 -8.98
C LEU A 587 7.61 -21.23 -9.57
N ASP A 588 8.16 -22.20 -8.82
CA ASP A 588 8.23 -23.58 -9.29
C ASP A 588 6.83 -24.23 -9.42
N GLY A 589 5.86 -23.79 -8.60
CA GLY A 589 4.47 -24.27 -8.64
C GLY A 589 3.59 -23.54 -9.65
N ALA A 590 4.07 -22.44 -10.23
CA ALA A 590 3.26 -21.57 -11.07
C ALA A 590 3.20 -22.04 -12.53
N SER A 591 2.05 -21.79 -13.16
CA SER A 591 1.80 -21.94 -14.60
C SER A 591 2.05 -20.63 -15.36
N ALA A 592 1.73 -19.50 -14.75
CA ALA A 592 1.99 -18.17 -15.28
C ALA A 592 2.31 -17.19 -14.16
N LEU A 593 3.04 -16.13 -14.47
CA LEU A 593 3.35 -15.02 -13.57
C LEU A 593 2.70 -13.73 -14.09
N LEU A 594 1.92 -13.08 -13.24
CA LEU A 594 1.36 -11.74 -13.45
C LEU A 594 2.31 -10.70 -12.85
N VAL A 595 2.73 -9.72 -13.64
CA VAL A 595 3.69 -8.69 -13.19
C VAL A 595 3.15 -7.30 -13.54
N THR A 596 2.92 -6.46 -12.53
CA THR A 596 2.57 -5.06 -12.76
C THR A 596 3.84 -4.21 -12.93
N ALA A 597 3.74 -2.88 -12.95
CA ALA A 597 4.92 -2.05 -13.15
C ALA A 597 5.79 -2.00 -11.87
N PRO A 598 7.06 -2.48 -11.86
CA PRO A 598 7.85 -2.53 -10.63
C PRO A 598 8.28 -1.14 -10.14
N ALA A 599 8.02 -0.84 -8.86
CA ALA A 599 8.41 0.43 -8.23
C ALA A 599 9.91 0.48 -7.90
N THR A 600 10.51 -0.68 -7.62
CA THR A 600 11.95 -0.88 -7.44
C THR A 600 12.51 -1.83 -8.51
N ALA A 601 13.82 -2.01 -8.55
CA ALA A 601 14.45 -2.94 -9.49
C ALA A 601 14.48 -4.35 -8.90
N LEU A 602 14.41 -5.37 -9.77
CA LEU A 602 14.68 -6.75 -9.42
C LEU A 602 16.08 -6.87 -8.80
N ALA A 603 16.19 -7.75 -7.80
CA ALA A 603 17.44 -8.12 -7.17
C ALA A 603 18.31 -9.00 -8.08
N ASP A 604 19.54 -9.23 -7.62
CA ASP A 604 20.51 -10.05 -8.34
C ASP A 604 20.00 -11.49 -8.51
N GLY A 605 19.87 -11.96 -9.75
CA GLY A 605 19.49 -13.34 -10.08
C GLY A 605 18.00 -13.55 -10.36
N GLU A 606 17.12 -12.64 -9.92
CA GLU A 606 15.67 -12.75 -10.17
C GLU A 606 15.33 -12.70 -11.67
N LEU A 607 16.04 -11.89 -12.44
CA LEU A 607 15.85 -11.87 -13.89
C LEU A 607 16.23 -13.20 -14.55
N ASP A 608 17.31 -13.84 -14.09
CA ASP A 608 17.73 -15.15 -14.58
C ASP A 608 16.72 -16.23 -14.19
N ALA A 609 16.12 -16.14 -12.99
CA ALA A 609 15.06 -17.02 -12.53
C ALA A 609 13.79 -16.85 -13.38
N LEU A 610 13.36 -15.62 -13.65
CA LEU A 610 12.22 -15.33 -14.51
C LEU A 610 12.42 -15.84 -15.95
N GLN A 611 13.61 -15.66 -16.51
CA GLN A 611 13.97 -16.22 -17.83
C GLN A 611 13.97 -17.75 -17.82
N SER A 612 14.40 -18.37 -16.71
CA SER A 612 14.37 -19.83 -16.55
C SER A 612 12.94 -20.35 -16.47
N PHE A 613 12.08 -19.70 -15.67
CA PHE A 613 10.65 -19.98 -15.61
C PHE A 613 9.98 -19.90 -16.99
N GLN A 614 10.24 -18.83 -17.74
CA GLN A 614 9.77 -18.68 -19.12
C GLN A 614 10.29 -19.81 -20.03
N ALA A 615 11.58 -20.15 -19.94
CA ALA A 615 12.19 -21.20 -20.75
C ALA A 615 11.59 -22.59 -20.44
N ASP A 616 11.23 -22.84 -19.18
CA ASP A 616 10.61 -24.06 -18.67
C ASP A 616 9.08 -24.11 -18.89
N GLY A 617 8.57 -23.26 -19.77
CA GLY A 617 7.18 -23.29 -20.25
C GLY A 617 6.24 -22.34 -19.53
N GLY A 618 6.70 -21.58 -18.54
CA GLY A 618 5.89 -20.58 -17.84
C GLY A 618 5.51 -19.41 -18.72
N ALA A 619 4.30 -18.88 -18.53
CA ALA A 619 3.86 -17.66 -19.19
C ALA A 619 4.12 -16.43 -18.31
N VAL A 620 4.46 -15.28 -18.91
CA VAL A 620 4.60 -14.02 -18.19
C VAL A 620 3.64 -12.99 -18.76
N ILE A 621 2.72 -12.50 -17.94
CA ILE A 621 1.73 -11.50 -18.34
C ILE A 621 2.05 -10.20 -17.62
N LEU A 622 2.41 -9.18 -18.41
CA LEU A 622 2.70 -7.85 -17.91
C LEU A 622 1.42 -7.01 -17.89
N LEU A 623 1.03 -6.51 -16.73
CA LEU A 623 -0.17 -5.69 -16.53
C LEU A 623 0.25 -4.22 -16.40
N GLY A 624 -0.10 -3.40 -17.39
CA GLY A 624 0.22 -1.98 -17.41
C GLY A 624 -0.81 -1.13 -16.68
N ASN A 625 -0.44 0.12 -16.37
CA ASN A 625 -1.37 1.13 -15.86
C ASN A 625 -0.90 2.51 -16.30
N ALA A 626 -1.80 3.34 -16.82
CA ALA A 626 -1.46 4.68 -17.32
C ALA A 626 -1.08 5.67 -16.20
N THR A 627 -1.42 5.37 -14.94
CA THR A 627 -1.01 6.17 -13.77
C THR A 627 0.38 5.78 -13.26
N ALA A 628 0.97 4.68 -13.76
CA ALA A 628 2.31 4.25 -13.36
C ALA A 628 3.37 5.32 -13.72
N PRO A 629 4.27 5.67 -12.78
CA PRO A 629 5.39 6.56 -13.06
C PRO A 629 6.28 6.05 -14.19
N GLY A 630 6.85 6.96 -14.99
CA GLY A 630 7.62 6.59 -16.17
C GLY A 630 8.85 5.70 -15.89
N ASN A 631 9.45 5.77 -14.70
CA ASN A 631 10.50 4.86 -14.27
C ASN A 631 9.97 3.43 -14.02
N ALA A 632 8.79 3.28 -13.42
CA ALA A 632 8.15 1.97 -13.22
C ALA A 632 7.79 1.34 -14.57
N THR A 633 7.18 2.11 -15.49
CA THR A 633 6.92 1.65 -16.87
C THR A 633 8.21 1.26 -17.60
N ALA A 634 9.30 2.01 -17.40
CA ALA A 634 10.60 1.68 -18.01
C ALA A 634 11.18 0.37 -17.47
N ARG A 635 11.00 0.05 -16.18
CA ARG A 635 11.40 -1.24 -15.61
C ARG A 635 10.56 -2.37 -16.20
N GLN A 636 9.25 -2.20 -16.29
CA GLN A 636 8.36 -3.19 -16.91
C GLN A 636 8.73 -3.45 -18.39
N ASN A 637 9.05 -2.42 -19.16
CA ASN A 637 9.56 -2.56 -20.53
C ASN A 637 10.95 -3.23 -20.60
N SER A 638 11.77 -3.05 -19.56
CA SER A 638 13.05 -3.75 -19.46
C SER A 638 12.85 -5.25 -19.22
N LEU A 639 11.83 -5.64 -18.44
CA LEU A 639 11.43 -7.05 -18.29
C LEU A 639 10.95 -7.62 -19.63
N ALA A 640 10.05 -6.92 -20.33
CA ALA A 640 9.60 -7.35 -21.66
C ALA A 640 10.78 -7.60 -22.63
N THR A 641 11.73 -6.68 -22.67
CA THR A 641 12.94 -6.81 -23.49
C THR A 641 13.78 -8.01 -23.07
N ALA A 642 13.94 -8.24 -21.76
CA ALA A 642 14.72 -9.36 -21.23
C ALA A 642 14.05 -10.72 -21.48
N LEU A 643 12.72 -10.75 -21.60
CA LEU A 643 11.93 -11.90 -22.01
C LEU A 643 11.91 -12.12 -23.53
N ASP A 644 12.72 -11.36 -24.28
CA ASP A 644 12.94 -11.48 -25.73
C ASP A 644 11.66 -11.28 -26.57
N THR A 645 10.70 -10.50 -26.04
CA THR A 645 9.55 -10.00 -26.81
C THR A 645 9.82 -8.59 -27.34
N ASP A 646 9.25 -8.29 -28.50
CA ASP A 646 9.29 -6.96 -29.10
C ASP A 646 8.17 -6.02 -28.57
N LEU A 647 7.25 -6.53 -27.75
CA LEU A 647 6.13 -5.77 -27.20
C LEU A 647 6.56 -4.85 -26.05
N ALA A 648 5.95 -3.67 -25.94
CA ALA A 648 6.22 -2.70 -24.88
C ALA A 648 5.03 -1.79 -24.57
N PHE A 649 5.05 -1.17 -23.39
CA PHE A 649 4.17 -0.06 -23.00
C PHE A 649 4.73 1.28 -23.48
N THR A 650 3.86 2.24 -23.79
CA THR A 650 4.26 3.61 -24.13
C THR A 650 3.43 4.65 -23.41
N THR A 651 3.92 5.89 -23.38
CA THR A 651 3.31 6.97 -22.60
C THR A 651 1.93 7.37 -23.12
N GLY A 652 1.05 7.70 -22.17
CA GLY A 652 -0.29 8.25 -22.40
C GLY A 652 -1.37 7.34 -21.84
N THR A 653 -2.61 7.71 -22.12
CA THR A 653 -3.80 7.00 -21.63
C THR A 653 -4.75 6.75 -22.80
N ILE A 654 -5.46 5.64 -22.76
CA ILE A 654 -6.59 5.35 -23.64
C ILE A 654 -7.86 5.55 -22.83
N THR A 655 -8.66 6.53 -23.23
CA THR A 655 -9.99 6.81 -22.68
C THR A 655 -11.08 6.62 -23.72
N ASP A 656 -12.32 6.39 -23.31
CA ASP A 656 -13.49 6.30 -24.19
C ASP A 656 -14.73 6.91 -23.50
N ALA A 657 -15.29 7.98 -24.07
CA ALA A 657 -16.44 8.67 -23.48
C ALA A 657 -17.78 7.95 -23.73
N ASP A 658 -17.84 7.07 -24.73
CA ASP A 658 -19.07 6.42 -25.17
C ASP A 658 -19.18 4.98 -24.64
N HIS A 659 -18.05 4.27 -24.53
CA HIS A 659 -17.98 2.88 -24.05
C HIS A 659 -17.06 2.79 -22.85
N ASN A 660 -17.63 2.84 -21.66
CA ASN A 660 -16.89 2.82 -20.41
C ASN A 660 -17.70 2.25 -19.24
N VAL A 661 -16.99 1.94 -18.16
CA VAL A 661 -17.58 1.52 -16.89
C VAL A 661 -18.22 2.72 -16.21
N ASN A 662 -19.54 2.64 -15.94
CA ASN A 662 -20.28 3.59 -15.09
C ASN A 662 -20.12 5.08 -15.45
N GLY A 663 -19.92 5.40 -16.73
CA GLY A 663 -19.76 6.78 -17.18
C GLY A 663 -18.36 7.36 -16.98
N ASN A 664 -17.37 6.57 -16.53
CA ASN A 664 -16.00 7.01 -16.31
C ASN A 664 -15.13 6.77 -17.56
N PRO A 665 -14.78 7.81 -18.35
CA PRO A 665 -14.04 7.61 -19.59
C PRO A 665 -12.64 7.03 -19.42
N ALA A 666 -12.07 7.08 -18.21
CA ALA A 666 -10.77 6.47 -17.93
C ALA A 666 -10.84 4.93 -17.90
N TYR A 667 -12.05 4.34 -17.81
CA TYR A 667 -12.28 2.90 -17.74
C TYR A 667 -12.98 2.42 -19.02
N PRO A 668 -12.31 2.49 -20.19
CA PRO A 668 -12.90 2.08 -21.46
C PRO A 668 -13.32 0.62 -21.44
N THR A 669 -14.39 0.32 -22.17
CA THR A 669 -14.88 -1.05 -22.38
C THR A 669 -14.85 -1.39 -23.87
N THR A 670 -14.72 -2.68 -24.19
CA THR A 670 -14.63 -3.13 -25.58
C THR A 670 -15.14 -4.55 -25.76
N ASN A 671 -15.68 -4.81 -26.96
CA ASN A 671 -15.97 -6.13 -27.49
C ASN A 671 -15.22 -6.39 -28.82
N ALA A 672 -14.19 -5.58 -29.11
CA ALA A 672 -13.36 -5.71 -30.29
C ALA A 672 -12.26 -6.75 -30.04
N PHE A 673 -12.56 -7.99 -30.42
CA PHE A 673 -11.73 -9.18 -30.20
C PHE A 673 -11.16 -9.69 -31.53
N PRO A 674 -10.11 -9.06 -32.08
CA PRO A 674 -9.45 -9.53 -33.31
C PRO A 674 -8.61 -10.81 -33.10
N GLY A 675 -8.38 -11.22 -31.86
CA GLY A 675 -7.63 -12.42 -31.48
C GLY A 675 -8.38 -13.73 -31.70
N ASP A 676 -7.86 -14.82 -31.13
CA ASP A 676 -8.45 -16.16 -31.22
C ASP A 676 -9.75 -16.28 -30.40
N ASP A 677 -10.82 -16.82 -31.00
CA ASP A 677 -12.13 -16.97 -30.36
C ASP A 677 -12.08 -17.81 -29.07
N SER A 678 -11.11 -18.72 -28.93
CA SER A 678 -10.95 -19.57 -27.73
C SER A 678 -10.56 -18.79 -26.47
N LEU A 679 -10.04 -17.57 -26.59
CA LEU A 679 -9.76 -16.71 -25.43
C LEU A 679 -11.02 -16.05 -24.84
N PHE A 680 -12.11 -16.04 -25.61
CA PHE A 680 -13.34 -15.32 -25.29
C PHE A 680 -14.50 -16.25 -24.91
N THR A 681 -14.21 -17.50 -24.60
CA THR A 681 -15.18 -18.45 -24.04
C THR A 681 -15.20 -18.39 -22.52
N ALA A 682 -16.20 -19.04 -21.92
CA ALA A 682 -16.09 -19.49 -20.53
C ALA A 682 -14.78 -20.28 -20.39
N TYR A 683 -14.11 -20.14 -19.25
CA TYR A 683 -12.90 -20.90 -18.99
C TYR A 683 -13.26 -22.38 -18.78
N ASP A 684 -12.64 -23.26 -19.58
CA ASP A 684 -12.77 -24.71 -19.50
C ASP A 684 -11.43 -25.45 -19.63
N GLY A 685 -10.32 -24.70 -19.58
CA GLY A 685 -8.95 -25.21 -19.72
C GLY A 685 -8.54 -25.58 -21.16
N THR A 686 -9.33 -25.24 -22.19
CA THR A 686 -9.01 -25.62 -23.59
C THR A 686 -8.46 -24.48 -24.46
N ALA A 687 -8.37 -23.26 -23.92
CA ALA A 687 -7.86 -22.10 -24.63
C ALA A 687 -6.45 -22.33 -25.19
N ALA A 688 -6.22 -21.90 -26.43
CA ALA A 688 -4.94 -22.08 -27.11
C ALA A 688 -4.67 -20.93 -28.08
N LEU A 689 -3.40 -20.53 -28.21
CA LEU A 689 -2.96 -19.57 -29.22
C LEU A 689 -2.07 -20.26 -30.25
N ASP A 690 -2.33 -19.99 -31.52
CA ASP A 690 -1.53 -20.51 -32.64
C ASP A 690 -0.08 -19.95 -32.57
N ARG A 691 0.86 -20.79 -32.14
CA ARG A 691 2.30 -20.51 -32.25
C ARG A 691 2.72 -20.69 -33.70
N ASN A 692 2.71 -19.62 -34.48
CA ASN A 692 2.82 -19.77 -35.93
C ASN A 692 4.23 -20.20 -36.37
N SER A 693 4.29 -21.47 -36.74
CA SER A 693 5.19 -22.15 -37.66
C SER A 693 6.05 -21.25 -38.58
N THR A 694 7.36 -21.51 -38.54
CA THR A 694 8.22 -21.33 -39.70
C THR A 694 7.62 -22.09 -40.89
N THR A 695 7.53 -21.42 -42.02
CA THR A 695 6.98 -21.93 -43.29
C THR A 695 7.59 -23.30 -43.65
N THR A 696 6.83 -24.39 -43.63
CA THR A 696 7.17 -25.60 -44.43
C THR A 696 5.92 -26.38 -44.84
N GLU A 697 5.86 -26.73 -46.13
CA GLU A 697 4.79 -27.46 -46.80
C GLU A 697 4.46 -28.85 -46.18
N THR A 698 3.15 -29.11 -46.04
CA THR A 698 2.40 -30.35 -46.29
C THR A 698 3.06 -31.71 -45.95
N THR A 699 2.52 -32.45 -44.97
CA THR A 699 1.84 -33.76 -45.23
C THR A 699 0.98 -34.24 -44.04
N THR A 700 -0.17 -34.80 -44.39
CA THR A 700 -1.22 -35.47 -43.60
C THR A 700 -0.75 -36.58 -42.65
N ALA A 701 -1.32 -36.64 -41.43
CA ALA A 701 -2.15 -37.76 -40.94
C ALA A 701 -2.49 -37.60 -39.42
N GLN A 702 -3.78 -37.61 -39.10
CA GLN A 702 -4.28 -37.90 -37.75
C GLN A 702 -4.00 -39.37 -37.35
N PRO A 703 -3.92 -39.65 -36.04
CA PRO A 703 -5.03 -40.39 -35.45
C PRO A 703 -5.51 -39.81 -34.11
N THR A 704 -6.84 -39.80 -33.96
CA THR A 704 -7.57 -39.62 -32.71
C THR A 704 -7.23 -40.72 -31.70
N THR A 705 -6.97 -40.35 -30.45
CA THR A 705 -7.21 -41.23 -29.29
C THR A 705 -8.02 -40.46 -28.25
N SER A 706 -9.26 -40.90 -28.08
CA SER A 706 -10.12 -40.56 -26.94
C SER A 706 -9.48 -41.09 -25.65
N ALA A 707 -9.23 -40.22 -24.69
CA ALA A 707 -8.99 -40.59 -23.30
C ALA A 707 -10.01 -39.86 -22.43
N SER A 708 -11.06 -40.57 -22.05
CA SER A 708 -11.83 -40.25 -20.85
C SER A 708 -10.97 -40.66 -19.65
N GLY A 709 -10.37 -39.69 -18.98
CA GLY A 709 -9.66 -39.88 -17.73
C GLY A 709 -9.93 -38.66 -16.86
N SER A 710 -10.55 -38.89 -15.71
CA SER A 710 -10.68 -37.90 -14.63
C SER A 710 -9.29 -37.37 -14.27
N THR A 711 -9.10 -36.07 -14.43
CA THR A 711 -7.97 -35.31 -13.89
C THR A 711 -8.00 -35.44 -12.35
N PRO A 712 -6.87 -35.68 -11.66
CA PRO A 712 -6.79 -35.52 -10.21
C PRO A 712 -6.98 -34.03 -9.86
N GLY A 713 -7.78 -33.73 -8.82
CA GLY A 713 -8.03 -32.38 -8.32
C GLY A 713 -6.79 -31.68 -7.76
N PHE A 714 -6.87 -30.36 -7.60
CA PHE A 714 -5.74 -29.46 -7.31
C PHE A 714 -5.06 -29.81 -5.97
N GLY A 715 -5.83 -30.26 -4.98
CA GLY A 715 -5.32 -30.74 -3.68
C GLY A 715 -4.37 -31.95 -3.75
N ALA A 716 -4.27 -32.64 -4.90
CA ALA A 716 -3.36 -33.78 -5.07
C ALA A 716 -2.00 -33.43 -5.71
N LEU A 717 -1.84 -32.23 -6.30
CA LEU A 717 -0.63 -31.84 -7.04
C LEU A 717 0.45 -31.22 -6.14
N THR A 718 0.07 -30.57 -5.03
CA THR A 718 1.00 -30.13 -3.97
C THR A 718 1.79 -31.30 -3.36
N ALA A 719 1.18 -32.49 -3.27
CA ALA A 719 1.85 -33.70 -2.77
C ALA A 719 2.98 -34.23 -3.69
N ALA A 720 3.02 -33.86 -4.97
CA ALA A 720 4.00 -34.42 -5.92
C ALA A 720 5.36 -33.68 -5.92
N ALA A 721 5.39 -32.41 -5.51
CA ALA A 721 6.62 -31.61 -5.44
C ALA A 721 7.43 -31.87 -4.15
N GLY A 722 6.76 -32.18 -3.03
CA GLY A 722 7.41 -32.38 -1.71
C GLY A 722 8.19 -33.70 -1.54
N VAL A 723 8.05 -34.69 -2.42
CA VAL A 723 8.55 -36.06 -2.17
C VAL A 723 10.03 -36.28 -2.50
N LEU A 724 10.73 -35.33 -3.14
CA LEU A 724 12.15 -35.50 -3.50
C LEU A 724 13.17 -34.93 -2.50
N GLY A 725 12.72 -34.38 -1.37
CA GLY A 725 13.58 -33.70 -0.38
C GLY A 725 13.64 -34.30 1.03
N GLY A 726 13.34 -35.59 1.25
CA GLY A 726 13.12 -36.10 2.62
C GLY A 726 13.62 -37.51 2.92
N ALA A 727 14.88 -37.84 2.62
CA ALA A 727 15.47 -39.13 2.96
C ALA A 727 16.66 -39.01 3.91
N ALA A 728 16.42 -38.77 5.21
CA ALA A 728 17.21 -39.31 6.34
C ALA A 728 16.77 -38.74 7.70
N TYR A 729 16.08 -39.53 8.54
CA TYR A 729 16.28 -39.73 10.00
C TYR A 729 15.07 -40.52 10.56
N ALA A 730 15.12 -41.85 10.65
CA ALA A 730 15.61 -42.66 11.78
C ALA A 730 14.54 -43.04 12.85
N LEU A 731 13.86 -44.17 12.61
CA LEU A 731 13.59 -45.29 13.53
C LEU A 731 13.90 -45.13 15.04
N ARG A 732 12.83 -45.14 15.87
CA ARG A 732 12.64 -45.86 17.16
C ARG A 732 11.35 -45.30 17.82
N ASP A 733 10.47 -46.04 18.49
CA ASP A 733 10.48 -47.40 18.99
C ASP A 733 9.01 -47.89 19.12
N ARG A 734 8.84 -49.21 19.05
CA ARG A 734 7.61 -49.93 19.42
C ARG A 734 7.47 -50.01 20.95
N LEU A 735 6.29 -50.47 21.40
CA LEU A 735 5.84 -50.88 22.76
C LEU A 735 4.91 -49.80 23.35
N ASP A 736 3.66 -50.01 23.78
CA ASP A 736 2.76 -51.13 24.11
C ASP A 736 1.33 -50.56 23.89
N GLY A 737 0.18 -51.25 23.77
CA GLY A 737 -0.29 -52.60 24.06
C GLY A 737 -1.83 -52.58 23.92
N ASP A 738 -2.39 -53.76 23.63
CA ASP A 738 -3.80 -54.15 23.42
C ASP A 738 -4.51 -53.81 22.09
#